data_AF-A0A813G7A2-F1
#
_entry.id   AF-A0A813G7A2-F1
#
_cell.length_a   1.000
_cell.length_b   1.000
_cell.length_c   1.000
_cell.angle_alpha   90.00
_cell.angle_beta   90.00
_cell.angle_gamma   90.00
#
_symmetry.space_group_name_H-M   'P 1'
#
loop_
_entity.id
_entity.type
_entity.pdbx_description
1 polymer ?
#
loop_
_entity_poly.entity_id
_entity_poly.type
_entity_poly.pdbx_seq_one_letter_code
_entity_poly.pdbx_strand_id
1 'polypeptide(L)'
;MEDKVRSWLRQNLLDAEEAQRTWRLRCIQAEAELRALQAEVPGKDSADDQSEDMSGAVDTVLAANGQQEGQQSDSDAQVLLGQVLGLEKHCAELQPWKAKSLDETSRLQAEAEVLQAKLKEQSCLLKLARSEARVTAEKAQKISGLRAAAKAVHDEKCGELAHQVHEFLLSAGLRPSFEGELLSLKHAEAEMRRIDASVSKLEADSMEATRQRELLRMRREEMRGIRWGCIDTRAQCAREVAYLRQISKSRQATLTRLQGEVLRSDFRGAKKRKQMEDQIGACNTELADALSRADAAGDKLRKVKFQHGKQLQKVRLEHGSLQAEVDDHLNYAEASEEEFASLRQQELDLEGSEQRHLTNEQALEVAARSLGEELSRLEEAALDQEDQRLAVLDGLWPLQDESRALRLTAVSLREQGQADSQAALEAQSATEQLETDMAAERGQWATQAHELTVFKELEDQVQEARERRDASLAERAKLDESLKLLQQGSDRQLSDLREIQRRSLQLKAVHDDLLKALPSSNARGREAIQAALDQVLGRARKKADALLNYLEAGPGPAKRASTGGAAVGDTQLSASSLSKTGSSSSSSSTVAAVASELQQQLMQKAEHDLGVELSNCKAVLVAEQQRFIAESQRRAQELQGLRAERRQLQEERSQSRQEVELSSLGNASELEDLQKNMLDLDREAALSAEAVAA
;
A
#
# COMPACT_ATOMS: atom_id res chain seq x y z
N MET A 1 4.95 47.18 32.47
CA MET A 1 5.23 45.99 31.62
C MET A 1 4.11 44.98 31.70
N GLU A 2 3.58 44.67 32.89
CA GLU A 2 2.48 43.71 33.06
C GLU A 2 1.22 44.04 32.23
N ASP A 3 0.80 45.31 32.16
CA ASP A 3 -0.38 45.69 31.36
C ASP A 3 -0.17 45.52 29.85
N LYS A 4 1.06 45.70 29.35
CA LYS A 4 1.41 45.45 27.94
C LYS A 4 1.38 43.95 27.62
N VAL A 5 1.85 43.10 28.54
CA VAL A 5 1.79 41.64 28.37
C VAL A 5 0.36 41.13 28.45
N ARG A 6 -0.48 41.69 29.34
CA ARG A 6 -1.91 41.36 29.44
C ARG A 6 -2.69 41.77 28.20
N SER A 7 -2.46 42.99 27.70
CA SER A 7 -3.07 43.48 26.45
C SER A 7 -2.67 42.59 25.26
N TRP A 8 -1.39 42.23 25.15
CA TRP A 8 -0.90 41.35 24.08
C TRP A 8 -1.48 39.93 24.16
N LEU A 9 -1.56 39.33 25.34
CA LEU A 9 -2.16 37.99 25.52
C LEU A 9 -3.66 37.98 25.19
N ARG A 10 -4.39 39.03 25.59
CA ARG A 10 -5.81 39.18 25.23
C ARG A 10 -6.00 39.30 23.72
N GLN A 11 -5.15 40.09 23.04
CA GLN A 11 -5.22 40.22 21.59
C GLN A 11 -4.96 38.88 20.88
N ASN A 12 -3.94 38.13 21.29
CA ASN A 12 -3.66 36.82 20.67
C ASN A 12 -4.78 35.79 20.93
N LEU A 13 -5.45 35.84 22.09
CA LEU A 13 -6.60 34.98 22.35
C LEU A 13 -7.79 35.34 21.46
N LEU A 14 -8.04 36.64 21.24
CA LEU A 14 -9.07 37.12 20.32
C LEU A 14 -8.75 36.74 18.87
N ASP A 15 -7.51 36.95 18.42
CA ASP A 15 -7.06 36.59 17.06
C ASP A 15 -7.18 35.07 16.82
N ALA A 16 -6.86 34.24 17.83
CA ALA A 16 -7.02 32.80 17.76
C ALA A 16 -8.51 32.37 17.71
N GLU A 17 -9.39 33.08 18.42
CA GLU A 17 -10.83 32.85 18.38
C GLU A 17 -11.45 33.27 17.04
N GLU A 18 -11.00 34.36 16.44
CA GLU A 18 -11.40 34.77 15.09
C GLU A 18 -10.92 33.80 14.02
N ALA A 19 -9.67 33.32 14.11
CA ALA A 19 -9.14 32.29 13.23
C ALA A 19 -9.92 30.97 13.34
N GLN A 20 -10.30 30.58 14.56
CA GLN A 20 -11.13 29.40 14.79
C GLN A 20 -12.54 29.56 14.22
N ARG A 21 -13.16 30.75 14.36
CA ARG A 21 -14.47 31.06 13.78
C ARG A 21 -14.44 31.02 12.26
N THR A 22 -13.46 31.68 11.63
CA THR A 22 -13.32 31.68 10.16
C THR A 22 -13.07 30.29 9.61
N TRP A 23 -12.28 29.48 10.31
CA TRP A 23 -12.09 28.08 9.94
C TRP A 23 -13.38 27.27 10.01
N ARG A 24 -14.15 27.36 11.11
CA ARG A 24 -15.46 26.69 11.24
C ARG A 24 -16.44 27.09 10.14
N LEU A 25 -16.50 28.38 9.81
CA LEU A 25 -17.37 28.86 8.72
C LEU A 25 -16.97 28.26 7.36
N ARG A 26 -15.67 28.10 7.09
CA ARG A 26 -15.20 27.40 5.87
C ARG A 26 -15.55 25.93 5.85
N CYS A 27 -15.50 25.24 7.00
CA CYS A 27 -15.93 23.84 7.10
C CYS A 27 -17.43 23.70 6.81
N ILE A 28 -18.27 24.55 7.40
CA ILE A 28 -19.72 24.59 7.13
C ILE A 28 -20.00 24.89 5.66
N GLN A 29 -19.25 25.81 5.06
CA GLN A 29 -19.37 26.14 3.64
C GLN A 29 -19.00 24.96 2.75
N ALA A 30 -17.88 24.28 3.02
CA ALA A 30 -17.46 23.09 2.27
C ALA A 30 -18.46 21.93 2.42
N GLU A 31 -19.04 21.73 3.61
CA GLU A 31 -20.08 20.73 3.84
C GLU A 31 -21.37 21.06 3.05
N ALA A 32 -21.74 22.34 2.98
CA ALA A 32 -22.88 22.78 2.17
C ALA A 32 -22.64 22.60 0.67
N GLU A 33 -21.43 22.89 0.18
CA GLU A 33 -21.02 22.65 -1.22
C GLU A 33 -21.04 21.15 -1.55
N LEU A 34 -20.55 20.29 -0.65
CA LEU A 34 -20.62 18.83 -0.81
C LEU A 34 -22.06 18.31 -0.85
N ARG A 35 -22.95 18.81 0.02
CA ARG A 35 -24.38 18.46 -0.02
C ARG A 35 -25.07 18.94 -1.29
N ALA A 36 -24.69 20.10 -1.82
CA ALA A 36 -25.22 20.60 -3.08
C ALA A 36 -24.80 19.70 -4.26
N LEU A 37 -23.54 19.27 -4.30
CA LEU A 37 -23.04 18.31 -5.30
C LEU A 37 -23.74 16.94 -5.22
N GLN A 38 -24.06 16.48 -4.01
CA GLN A 38 -24.83 15.24 -3.82
C GLN A 38 -26.30 15.37 -4.24
N ALA A 39 -26.87 16.57 -4.15
CA ALA A 39 -28.25 16.84 -4.57
C ALA A 39 -28.39 17.02 -6.10
N GLU A 40 -27.31 17.36 -6.82
CA GLU A 40 -27.29 17.53 -8.27
C GLU A 40 -27.14 16.22 -9.06
N VAL A 41 -26.96 15.07 -8.41
CA VAL A 41 -27.01 13.76 -9.07
C VAL A 41 -28.47 13.41 -9.36
N PRO A 42 -28.97 13.51 -10.61
CA PRO A 42 -30.38 13.31 -10.91
C PRO A 42 -30.71 11.83 -10.68
N GLY A 43 -31.71 11.57 -9.85
CA GLY A 43 -32.15 10.23 -9.45
C GLY A 43 -32.40 9.33 -10.65
N LYS A 44 -31.72 8.18 -10.65
CA LYS A 44 -31.90 7.09 -11.62
C LYS A 44 -32.94 6.06 -11.13
N ASP A 45 -33.94 6.52 -10.37
CA ASP A 45 -34.99 5.68 -9.80
C ASP A 45 -36.37 6.31 -10.06
N SER A 46 -36.89 6.12 -11.27
CA SER A 46 -38.33 5.94 -11.53
C SER A 46 -38.59 5.73 -13.02
N ALA A 47 -38.51 4.49 -13.49
CA ALA A 47 -39.24 4.02 -14.66
C ALA A 47 -39.25 2.49 -14.67
N ASP A 48 -39.91 1.89 -13.69
CA ASP A 48 -40.64 0.65 -13.95
C ASP A 48 -41.82 1.05 -14.86
N ASP A 49 -41.74 0.73 -16.14
CA ASP A 49 -42.95 0.35 -16.88
C ASP A 49 -42.59 -0.51 -18.11
N GLN A 50 -42.94 -1.78 -17.98
CA GLN A 50 -43.47 -2.70 -19.00
C GLN A 50 -43.05 -2.49 -20.47
N SER A 51 -42.27 -3.42 -21.01
CA SER A 51 -42.70 -4.20 -22.18
C SER A 51 -41.73 -5.35 -22.41
N GLU A 52 -42.24 -6.56 -22.26
CA GLU A 52 -41.65 -7.74 -22.89
C GLU A 52 -41.61 -7.55 -24.41
N ASP A 53 -40.65 -8.26 -25.00
CA ASP A 53 -40.59 -8.71 -26.38
C ASP A 53 -39.81 -7.90 -27.45
N MET A 54 -38.91 -8.69 -28.04
CA MET A 54 -38.36 -8.65 -29.39
C MET A 54 -37.09 -7.81 -29.65
N SER A 55 -36.01 -8.60 -29.77
CA SER A 55 -35.00 -8.54 -30.83
C SER A 55 -34.25 -7.23 -31.05
N GLY A 56 -32.95 -7.27 -30.81
CA GLY A 56 -32.05 -6.22 -31.27
C GLY A 56 -30.67 -6.35 -30.66
N ALA A 57 -29.92 -7.36 -31.09
CA ALA A 57 -28.47 -7.33 -30.99
C ALA A 57 -27.94 -6.08 -31.71
N VAL A 58 -26.82 -5.53 -31.20
CA VAL A 58 -26.10 -4.32 -31.66
C VAL A 58 -26.51 -3.06 -30.91
N ASP A 59 -25.97 -2.88 -29.69
CA ASP A 59 -25.42 -1.60 -29.18
C ASP A 59 -24.95 -1.76 -27.72
N THR A 60 -23.91 -2.56 -27.51
CA THR A 60 -23.39 -2.87 -26.16
C THR A 60 -21.86 -2.70 -26.08
N VAL A 61 -21.32 -1.70 -26.78
CA VAL A 61 -19.86 -1.40 -26.75
C VAL A 61 -19.56 0.07 -26.41
N LEU A 62 -20.54 0.97 -26.41
CA LEU A 62 -20.29 2.42 -26.17
C LEU A 62 -20.71 2.95 -24.79
N ALA A 63 -21.28 2.13 -23.91
CA ALA A 63 -21.73 2.55 -22.58
C ALA A 63 -20.72 2.32 -21.43
N ALA A 64 -19.57 1.69 -21.68
CA ALA A 64 -18.63 1.27 -20.63
C ALA A 64 -17.54 2.31 -20.28
N ASN A 65 -17.35 3.36 -21.07
CA ASN A 65 -16.25 4.32 -20.87
C ASN A 65 -16.65 5.65 -20.21
N GLY A 66 -17.93 5.86 -19.87
CA GLY A 66 -18.41 7.11 -19.24
C GLY A 66 -18.59 7.06 -17.71
N GLN A 67 -18.44 5.90 -17.07
CA GLN A 67 -18.75 5.73 -15.64
C GLN A 67 -17.53 5.74 -14.71
N GLN A 68 -16.30 5.80 -15.23
CA GLN A 68 -15.09 5.77 -14.38
C GLN A 68 -14.61 7.15 -13.90
N GLU A 69 -14.98 8.25 -14.55
CA GLU A 69 -14.57 9.59 -14.11
C GLU A 69 -15.40 10.14 -12.94
N GLY A 70 -16.65 9.69 -12.78
CA GLY A 70 -17.52 10.09 -11.65
C GLY A 70 -17.08 9.55 -10.30
N GLN A 71 -16.54 8.32 -10.25
CA GLN A 71 -16.15 7.66 -8.99
C GLN A 71 -14.87 8.23 -8.34
N GLN A 72 -14.00 8.88 -9.11
CA GLN A 72 -12.81 9.54 -8.55
C GLN A 72 -13.17 10.86 -7.84
N SER A 73 -14.17 11.60 -8.32
CA SER A 73 -14.62 12.84 -7.67
C SER A 73 -15.27 12.59 -6.30
N ASP A 74 -16.00 11.49 -6.16
CA ASP A 74 -16.63 11.07 -4.89
C ASP A 74 -15.59 10.59 -3.87
N SER A 75 -14.51 9.95 -4.32
CA SER A 75 -13.39 9.56 -3.47
C SER A 75 -12.68 10.79 -2.89
N ASP A 76 -12.41 11.80 -3.71
CA ASP A 76 -11.74 13.02 -3.26
C ASP A 76 -12.62 13.86 -2.31
N ALA A 77 -13.93 13.91 -2.57
CA ALA A 77 -14.91 14.50 -1.66
C ALA A 77 -14.95 13.78 -0.29
N GLN A 78 -14.91 12.44 -0.27
CA GLN A 78 -14.85 11.66 0.98
C GLN A 78 -13.53 11.86 1.74
N VAL A 79 -12.40 11.98 1.03
CA VAL A 79 -11.10 12.27 1.66
C VAL A 79 -11.10 13.66 2.29
N LEU A 80 -11.62 14.67 1.61
CA LEU A 80 -11.74 16.03 2.15
C LEU A 80 -12.68 16.08 3.36
N LEU A 81 -13.83 15.40 3.30
CA LEU A 81 -14.74 15.27 4.44
C LEU A 81 -14.06 14.58 5.63
N GLY A 82 -13.29 13.52 5.38
CA GLY A 82 -12.50 12.83 6.40
C GLY A 82 -11.44 13.73 7.05
N GLN A 83 -10.80 14.61 6.27
CA GLN A 83 -9.83 15.58 6.79
C GLN A 83 -10.52 16.68 7.62
N VAL A 84 -11.67 17.19 7.18
CA VAL A 84 -12.46 18.19 7.93
C VAL A 84 -12.94 17.62 9.25
N LEU A 85 -13.54 16.42 9.25
CA LEU A 85 -13.98 15.73 10.47
C LEU A 85 -12.81 15.38 11.40
N GLY A 86 -11.65 15.02 10.84
CA GLY A 86 -10.43 14.79 11.60
C GLY A 86 -9.92 16.05 12.30
N LEU A 87 -10.00 17.20 11.65
CA LEU A 87 -9.63 18.50 12.23
C LEU A 87 -10.65 19.00 13.24
N GLU A 88 -11.95 18.76 13.03
CA GLU A 88 -12.99 19.06 14.02
C GLU A 88 -12.80 18.25 15.29
N LYS A 89 -12.44 16.97 15.15
CA LYS A 89 -12.11 16.10 16.27
C LYS A 89 -10.89 16.63 17.04
N HIS A 90 -9.82 17.03 16.35
CA HIS A 90 -8.67 17.66 17.01
C HIS A 90 -9.01 19.00 17.67
N CYS A 91 -9.88 19.81 17.07
CA CYS A 91 -10.38 21.03 17.70
C CYS A 91 -11.19 20.72 18.98
N ALA A 92 -12.01 19.67 18.95
CA ALA A 92 -12.76 19.22 20.13
C ALA A 92 -11.83 18.67 21.23
N GLU A 93 -10.76 17.97 20.87
CA GLU A 93 -9.72 17.50 21.80
C GLU A 93 -8.92 18.65 22.42
N LEU A 94 -8.74 19.77 21.71
CA LEU A 94 -8.04 20.95 22.22
C LEU A 94 -8.91 21.83 23.15
N GLN A 95 -10.25 21.76 23.07
CA GLN A 95 -11.15 22.54 23.92
C GLN A 95 -10.97 22.26 25.43
N PRO A 96 -10.91 20.99 25.90
CA PRO A 96 -10.62 20.67 27.30
C PRO A 96 -9.26 21.22 27.76
N TRP A 97 -8.26 21.20 26.88
CA TRP A 97 -6.94 21.74 27.20
C TRP A 97 -6.97 23.27 27.32
N LYS A 98 -7.68 23.96 26.42
CA LYS A 98 -7.93 25.41 26.51
C LYS A 98 -8.66 25.77 27.82
N ALA A 99 -9.72 25.04 28.16
CA ALA A 99 -10.47 25.24 29.40
C ALA A 99 -9.59 25.05 30.64
N LYS A 100 -8.84 23.94 30.70
CA LYS A 100 -7.91 23.67 31.80
C LYS A 100 -6.82 24.74 31.94
N SER A 101 -6.28 25.22 30.82
CA SER A 101 -5.28 26.29 30.83
C SER A 101 -5.86 27.63 31.31
N LEU A 102 -7.11 27.96 30.94
CA LEU A 102 -7.81 29.15 31.43
C LEU A 102 -8.12 29.05 32.93
N ASP A 103 -8.50 27.87 33.42
CA ASP A 103 -8.72 27.63 34.85
C ASP A 103 -7.41 27.73 35.65
N GLU A 104 -6.33 27.13 35.16
CA GLU A 104 -5.00 27.21 35.79
C GLU A 104 -4.48 28.65 35.83
N THR A 105 -4.64 29.41 34.74
CA THR A 105 -4.23 30.82 34.71
C THR A 105 -5.07 31.68 35.65
N SER A 106 -6.38 31.43 35.74
CA SER A 106 -7.28 32.10 36.69
C SER A 106 -6.91 31.78 38.14
N ARG A 107 -6.60 30.52 38.45
CA ARG A 107 -6.15 30.08 39.78
C ARG A 107 -4.83 30.73 40.18
N LEU A 108 -3.85 30.72 39.28
CA LEU A 108 -2.55 31.36 39.51
C LEU A 108 -2.67 32.88 39.69
N GLN A 109 -3.62 33.51 38.99
CA GLN A 109 -3.91 34.93 39.18
C GLN A 109 -4.52 35.21 40.56
N ALA A 110 -5.50 34.41 41.00
CA ALA A 110 -6.08 34.53 42.33
C ALA A 110 -5.03 34.30 43.44
N GLU A 111 -4.17 33.29 43.28
CA GLU A 111 -3.05 33.04 44.20
C GLU A 111 -2.09 34.24 44.26
N ALA A 112 -1.78 34.86 43.11
CA ALA A 112 -0.93 36.05 43.06
C ALA A 112 -1.57 37.26 43.77
N GLU A 113 -2.88 37.47 43.60
CA GLU A 113 -3.62 38.55 44.28
C GLU A 113 -3.64 38.35 45.80
N VAL A 114 -3.84 37.11 46.28
CA VAL A 114 -3.77 36.76 47.71
C VAL A 114 -2.36 37.01 48.27
N LEU A 115 -1.31 36.61 47.55
CA LEU A 115 0.08 36.86 47.97
C LEU A 115 0.39 38.37 48.01
N GLN A 116 -0.15 39.15 47.07
CA GLN A 116 0.00 40.60 47.06
C GLN A 116 -0.73 41.26 48.24
N ALA A 117 -1.92 40.78 48.60
CA ALA A 117 -2.65 41.23 49.80
C ALA A 117 -1.87 40.93 51.09
N LYS A 118 -1.37 39.69 51.23
CA LYS A 118 -0.51 39.28 52.38
C LYS A 118 0.75 40.15 52.50
N LEU A 119 1.37 40.50 51.38
CA LEU A 119 2.55 41.38 51.37
C LEU A 119 2.21 42.80 51.83
N LYS A 120 1.04 43.33 51.45
CA LYS A 120 0.56 44.64 51.93
C LYS A 120 0.27 44.62 53.43
N GLU A 121 -0.39 43.58 53.92
CA GLU A 121 -0.67 43.37 55.34
C GLU A 121 0.61 43.30 56.17
N GLN A 122 1.59 42.49 55.76
CA GLN A 122 2.90 42.41 56.42
C GLN A 122 3.65 43.74 56.41
N SER A 123 3.54 44.52 55.33
CA SER A 123 4.12 45.87 55.25
C SER A 123 3.48 46.82 56.27
N CYS A 124 2.17 46.74 56.48
CA CYS A 124 1.47 47.50 57.51
C CYS A 124 1.89 47.08 58.92
N LEU A 125 1.98 45.77 59.20
CA LEU A 125 2.45 45.25 60.49
C LEU A 125 3.89 45.69 60.79
N LEU A 126 4.78 45.69 59.79
CA LEU A 126 6.14 46.20 59.96
C LEU A 126 6.20 47.70 60.25
N LYS A 127 5.31 48.50 59.64
CA LYS A 127 5.20 49.93 59.95
C LYS A 127 4.71 50.14 61.39
N LEU A 128 3.72 49.36 61.83
CA LEU A 128 3.21 49.39 63.21
C LEU A 128 4.31 49.04 64.22
N ALA A 129 5.00 47.91 64.01
CA ALA A 129 6.10 47.48 64.87
C ALA A 129 7.25 48.51 64.93
N ARG A 130 7.54 49.20 63.81
CA ARG A 130 8.52 50.30 63.79
C ARG A 130 8.05 51.50 64.61
N SER A 131 6.77 51.88 64.54
CA SER A 131 6.24 52.95 65.36
C SER A 131 6.23 52.60 66.85
N GLU A 132 5.83 51.39 67.23
CA GLU A 132 5.85 50.92 68.62
C GLU A 132 7.29 50.90 69.16
N ALA A 133 8.22 50.37 68.39
CA ALA A 133 9.62 50.31 68.79
C ALA A 133 10.31 51.69 68.81
N ARG A 134 9.76 52.69 68.14
CA ARG A 134 10.17 54.10 68.27
C ARG A 134 9.62 54.70 69.57
N VAL A 135 8.35 54.46 69.87
CA VAL A 135 7.72 54.91 71.13
C VAL A 135 8.40 54.30 72.35
N THR A 136 8.79 53.02 72.31
CA THR A 136 9.54 52.40 73.41
C THR A 136 10.94 52.97 73.55
N ALA A 137 11.63 53.26 72.44
CA ALA A 137 12.94 53.92 72.48
C ALA A 137 12.86 55.36 73.06
N GLU A 138 11.85 56.13 72.67
CA GLU A 138 11.60 57.48 73.22
C GLU A 138 11.28 57.42 74.73
N LYS A 139 10.51 56.42 75.18
CA LYS A 139 10.25 56.17 76.61
C LYS A 139 11.52 55.77 77.36
N ALA A 140 12.33 54.88 76.81
CA ALA A 140 13.60 54.45 77.41
C ALA A 140 14.58 55.64 77.52
N GLN A 141 14.65 56.50 76.49
CA GLN A 141 15.46 57.72 76.52
C GLN A 141 14.95 58.73 77.57
N LYS A 142 13.63 58.86 77.74
CA LYS A 142 13.05 59.71 78.79
C LYS A 142 13.39 59.18 80.18
N ILE A 143 13.33 57.86 80.38
CA ILE A 143 13.63 57.24 81.67
C ILE A 143 15.12 57.26 81.98
N SER A 144 16.00 57.13 80.98
CA SER A 144 17.44 57.32 81.18
C SER A 144 17.77 58.78 81.54
N GLY A 145 17.08 59.75 80.94
CA GLY A 145 17.17 61.17 81.33
C GLY A 145 16.70 61.42 82.77
N LEU A 146 15.59 60.80 83.19
CA LEU A 146 15.11 60.86 84.58
C LEU A 146 16.10 60.19 85.55
N ARG A 147 16.72 59.07 85.19
CA ARG A 147 17.78 58.42 85.98
C ARG A 147 18.99 59.32 86.14
N ALA A 148 19.44 59.96 85.06
CA ALA A 148 20.56 60.90 85.10
C ALA A 148 20.26 62.10 86.00
N ALA A 149 19.04 62.65 85.94
CA ALA A 149 18.61 63.74 86.81
C ALA A 149 18.50 63.29 88.28
N ALA A 150 17.90 62.14 88.57
CA ALA A 150 17.80 61.60 89.92
C ALA A 150 19.19 61.28 90.52
N LYS A 151 20.10 60.73 89.71
CA LYS A 151 21.49 60.51 90.10
C LYS A 151 22.22 61.82 90.36
N ALA A 152 22.05 62.84 89.52
CA ALA A 152 22.63 64.16 89.76
C ALA A 152 22.14 64.78 91.08
N VAL A 153 20.83 64.71 91.38
CA VAL A 153 20.26 65.17 92.66
C VAL A 153 20.81 64.36 93.85
N HIS A 154 20.96 63.04 93.69
CA HIS A 154 21.57 62.19 94.72
C HIS A 154 23.04 62.54 94.96
N ASP A 155 23.81 62.74 93.89
CA ASP A 155 25.24 63.07 93.95
C ASP A 155 25.45 64.49 94.53
N GLU A 156 24.58 65.45 94.18
CA GLU A 156 24.54 66.81 94.76
C GLU A 156 24.26 66.75 96.27
N LYS A 157 23.22 66.01 96.70
CA LYS A 157 22.92 65.81 98.13
C LYS A 157 24.03 65.07 98.88
N CYS A 158 24.65 64.07 98.26
CA CYS A 158 25.82 63.41 98.83
C CYS A 158 26.99 64.39 98.98
N GLY A 159 27.17 65.30 98.02
CA GLY A 159 28.13 66.38 98.06
C GLY A 159 27.83 67.39 99.18
N GLU A 160 26.57 67.83 99.32
CA GLU A 160 26.11 68.70 100.40
C GLU A 160 26.33 68.06 101.77
N LEU A 161 25.95 66.81 101.95
CA LEU A 161 26.17 66.07 103.19
C LEU A 161 27.67 65.85 103.46
N ALA A 162 28.47 65.57 102.44
CA ALA A 162 29.93 65.48 102.59
C ALA A 162 30.53 66.84 103.00
N HIS A 163 30.04 67.95 102.46
CA HIS A 163 30.43 69.30 102.85
C HIS A 163 29.98 69.63 104.28
N GLN A 164 28.74 69.34 104.64
CA GLN A 164 28.22 69.52 106.01
C GLN A 164 29.00 68.67 107.01
N VAL A 165 29.29 67.40 106.69
CA VAL A 165 30.13 66.53 107.52
C VAL A 165 31.56 67.08 107.61
N HIS A 166 32.14 67.60 106.53
CA HIS A 166 33.48 68.18 106.54
C HIS A 166 33.53 69.48 107.37
N GLU A 167 32.55 70.36 107.22
CA GLU A 167 32.39 71.61 107.97
C GLU A 167 32.10 71.35 109.45
N PHE A 168 31.31 70.31 109.76
CA PHE A 168 31.04 69.83 111.12
C PHE A 168 32.28 69.19 111.76
N LEU A 169 33.05 68.40 111.02
CA LEU A 169 34.33 67.82 111.50
C LEU A 169 35.40 68.90 111.72
N LEU A 170 35.38 69.98 110.94
CA LEU A 170 36.25 71.14 111.13
C LEU A 170 35.83 72.00 112.33
N SER A 171 34.56 72.00 112.71
CA SER A 171 34.01 72.88 113.76
C SER A 171 33.72 72.20 115.12
N ALA A 172 33.56 70.88 115.18
CA ALA A 172 33.15 70.19 116.40
C ALA A 172 33.85 68.83 116.56
N GLY A 173 34.73 68.71 117.56
CA GLY A 173 35.28 67.44 118.02
C GLY A 173 34.27 66.56 118.78
N LEU A 174 33.02 66.45 118.34
CA LEU A 174 31.98 65.61 118.94
C LEU A 174 30.96 65.08 117.92
N ARG A 175 30.43 63.89 118.25
CA ARG A 175 29.50 63.03 117.50
C ARG A 175 28.13 63.70 117.24
N PRO A 176 27.59 63.67 116.01
CA PRO A 176 26.19 64.02 115.77
C PRO A 176 25.28 62.80 115.47
N SER A 177 24.08 62.85 116.03
CA SER A 177 22.93 62.00 115.71
C SER A 177 22.25 62.50 114.43
N PHE A 178 22.57 61.89 113.29
CA PHE A 178 22.00 62.22 111.97
C PHE A 178 20.72 61.40 111.66
N GLU A 179 19.66 61.48 112.47
CA GLU A 179 18.45 60.66 112.18
C GLU A 179 17.50 61.29 111.15
N GLY A 180 17.48 62.62 110.99
CA GLY A 180 16.59 63.32 110.05
C GLY A 180 17.03 63.24 108.59
N GLU A 181 18.33 63.40 108.32
CA GLU A 181 18.88 63.43 106.95
C GLU A 181 19.09 62.03 106.36
N LEU A 182 19.29 61.01 107.21
CA LEU A 182 19.34 59.60 106.82
C LEU A 182 18.01 59.10 106.24
N LEU A 183 16.87 59.67 106.63
CA LEU A 183 15.56 59.33 106.06
C LEU A 183 15.38 59.89 104.64
N SER A 184 15.89 61.10 104.38
CA SER A 184 15.95 61.70 103.04
C SER A 184 16.86 60.88 102.11
N LEU A 185 18.01 60.44 102.59
CA LEU A 185 18.95 59.58 101.87
C LEU A 185 18.34 58.19 101.58
N LYS A 186 17.69 57.57 102.56
CA LYS A 186 16.96 56.30 102.36
C LYS A 186 15.81 56.43 101.36
N HIS A 187 15.15 57.59 101.31
CA HIS A 187 14.11 57.86 100.31
C HIS A 187 14.72 58.01 98.90
N ALA A 188 15.81 58.76 98.76
CA ALA A 188 16.55 58.87 97.50
C ALA A 188 17.12 57.52 97.03
N GLU A 189 17.64 56.71 97.96
CA GLU A 189 18.16 55.37 97.66
C GLU A 189 17.02 54.40 97.25
N ALA A 190 15.85 54.49 97.89
CA ALA A 190 14.67 53.73 97.49
C ALA A 190 14.14 54.17 96.10
N GLU A 191 14.16 55.47 95.79
CA GLU A 191 13.83 55.97 94.46
C GLU A 191 14.84 55.52 93.40
N MET A 192 16.15 55.53 93.71
CA MET A 192 17.18 54.98 92.81
C MET A 192 16.95 53.49 92.54
N ARG A 193 16.66 52.67 93.57
CA ARG A 193 16.36 51.24 93.37
C ARG A 193 15.09 51.02 92.55
N ARG A 194 14.07 51.87 92.70
CA ARG A 194 12.85 51.84 91.87
C ARG A 194 13.14 52.21 90.42
N ILE A 195 13.98 53.21 90.20
CA ILE A 195 14.43 53.61 88.87
C ILE A 195 15.30 52.50 88.25
N ASP A 196 16.22 51.91 88.98
CA ASP A 196 17.07 50.81 88.52
C ASP A 196 16.24 49.58 88.12
N ALA A 197 15.25 49.19 88.91
CA ALA A 197 14.31 48.13 88.55
C ALA A 197 13.52 48.46 87.27
N SER A 198 13.13 49.73 87.08
CA SER A 198 12.46 50.18 85.86
C SER A 198 13.39 50.17 84.64
N VAL A 199 14.68 50.49 84.83
CA VAL A 199 15.70 50.47 83.78
C VAL A 199 16.02 49.04 83.38
N SER A 200 16.23 48.13 84.32
CA SER A 200 16.44 46.71 84.01
C SER A 200 15.26 46.09 83.25
N LYS A 201 14.02 46.49 83.59
CA LYS A 201 12.84 46.08 82.83
C LYS A 201 12.84 46.63 81.40
N LEU A 202 13.21 47.90 81.21
CA LEU A 202 13.30 48.51 79.88
C LEU A 202 14.45 47.97 79.05
N GLU A 203 15.58 47.61 79.67
CA GLU A 203 16.69 46.94 79.01
C GLU A 203 16.27 45.55 78.52
N ALA A 204 15.51 44.80 79.33
CA ALA A 204 14.92 43.53 78.92
C ALA A 204 13.92 43.71 77.76
N ASP A 205 13.01 44.68 77.85
CA ASP A 205 12.04 45.01 76.79
C ASP A 205 12.75 45.49 75.50
N SER A 206 13.86 46.22 75.63
CA SER A 206 14.68 46.67 74.51
C SER A 206 15.40 45.49 73.84
N MET A 207 15.95 44.55 74.61
CA MET A 207 16.59 43.34 74.09
C MET A 207 15.59 42.40 73.40
N GLU A 208 14.36 42.33 73.91
CA GLU A 208 13.29 41.58 73.25
C GLU A 208 12.87 42.27 71.95
N ALA A 209 12.74 43.61 71.95
CA ALA A 209 12.45 44.37 70.74
C ALA A 209 13.57 44.26 69.67
N THR A 210 14.84 44.18 70.06
CA THR A 210 15.95 43.97 69.10
C THR A 210 15.92 42.55 68.53
N ARG A 211 15.67 41.51 69.34
CA ARG A 211 15.47 40.14 68.86
C ARG A 211 14.31 40.03 67.86
N GLN A 212 13.17 40.66 68.16
CA GLN A 212 12.04 40.69 67.24
C GLN A 212 12.35 41.43 65.93
N ARG A 213 13.11 42.54 65.99
CA ARG A 213 13.59 43.24 64.78
C ARG A 213 14.50 42.36 63.94
N GLU A 214 15.39 41.58 64.56
CA GLU A 214 16.29 40.67 63.86
C GLU A 214 15.54 39.52 63.19
N LEU A 215 14.59 38.89 63.89
CA LEU A 215 13.70 37.87 63.30
C LEU A 215 12.91 38.41 62.10
N LEU A 216 12.34 39.60 62.22
CA LEU A 216 11.61 40.24 61.11
C LEU A 216 12.55 40.60 59.95
N ARG A 217 13.81 40.97 60.23
CA ARG A 217 14.82 41.23 59.21
C ARG A 217 15.18 39.95 58.45
N MET A 218 15.48 38.87 59.17
CA MET A 218 15.77 37.56 58.58
C MET A 218 14.60 37.08 57.73
N ARG A 219 13.37 37.18 58.24
CA ARG A 219 12.17 36.80 57.48
C ARG A 219 11.99 37.65 56.21
N ARG A 220 12.33 38.94 56.26
CA ARG A 220 12.31 39.82 55.08
C ARG A 220 13.40 39.47 54.07
N GLU A 221 14.54 38.97 54.52
CA GLU A 221 15.63 38.49 53.65
C GLU A 221 15.26 37.16 53.00
N GLU A 222 14.67 36.22 53.75
CA GLU A 222 14.08 34.98 53.21
C GLU A 222 13.01 35.26 52.14
N MET A 223 12.04 36.14 52.44
CA MET A 223 10.99 36.50 51.48
C MET A 223 11.56 37.20 50.24
N ARG A 224 12.66 37.97 50.38
CA ARG A 224 13.38 38.53 49.24
C ARG A 224 14.06 37.43 48.43
N GLY A 225 14.70 36.46 49.07
CA GLY A 225 15.30 35.29 48.40
C GLY A 225 14.27 34.48 47.62
N ILE A 226 13.12 34.17 48.23
CA ILE A 226 12.01 33.47 47.56
C ILE A 226 11.51 34.29 46.35
N ARG A 227 11.31 35.60 46.52
CA ARG A 227 10.88 36.47 45.41
C ARG A 227 11.88 36.47 44.26
N TRP A 228 13.17 36.56 44.54
CA TRP A 228 14.22 36.48 43.51
C TRP A 228 14.22 35.13 42.81
N GLY A 229 14.12 34.02 43.56
CA GLY A 229 13.99 32.68 42.98
C GLY A 229 12.74 32.53 42.09
N CYS A 230 11.61 33.11 42.47
CA CYS A 230 10.41 33.15 41.62
C CYS A 230 10.60 34.01 40.36
N ILE A 231 11.36 35.10 40.43
CA ILE A 231 11.67 35.95 39.26
C ILE A 231 12.60 35.19 38.30
N ASP A 232 13.62 34.51 38.83
CA ASP A 232 14.58 33.75 38.02
C ASP A 232 13.92 32.53 37.35
N THR A 233 13.09 31.79 38.07
CA THR A 233 12.31 30.68 37.48
C THR A 233 11.35 31.18 36.40
N ARG A 234 10.65 32.30 36.61
CA ARG A 234 9.82 32.93 35.57
C ARG A 234 10.64 33.36 34.35
N ALA A 235 11.82 33.95 34.56
CA ALA A 235 12.71 34.35 33.48
C ALA A 235 13.23 33.12 32.71
N GLN A 236 13.53 32.03 33.40
CA GLN A 236 13.92 30.76 32.78
C GLN A 236 12.78 30.16 31.95
N CYS A 237 11.57 30.05 32.50
CA CYS A 237 10.39 29.58 31.75
C CYS A 237 10.11 30.46 30.53
N ALA A 238 10.27 31.79 30.65
CA ALA A 238 10.11 32.70 29.50
C ALA A 238 11.14 32.44 28.39
N ARG A 239 12.40 32.16 28.74
CA ARG A 239 13.44 31.76 27.78
C ARG A 239 13.13 30.42 27.11
N GLU A 240 12.68 29.43 27.87
CA GLU A 240 12.28 28.12 27.34
C GLU A 240 11.08 28.23 26.38
N VAL A 241 10.06 29.01 26.75
CA VAL A 241 8.91 29.29 25.86
C VAL A 241 9.34 30.03 24.59
N ALA A 242 10.27 30.99 24.69
CA ALA A 242 10.79 31.69 23.51
C ALA A 242 11.57 30.73 22.58
N TYR A 243 12.38 29.83 23.14
CA TYR A 243 13.10 28.81 22.40
C TYR A 243 12.14 27.82 21.71
N LEU A 244 11.11 27.33 22.42
CA LEU A 244 10.09 26.45 21.84
C LEU A 244 9.31 27.15 20.70
N ARG A 245 9.01 28.45 20.84
CA ARG A 245 8.39 29.25 19.76
C ARG A 245 9.31 29.35 18.55
N GLN A 246 10.61 29.51 18.74
CA GLN A 246 11.57 29.55 17.64
C GLN A 246 11.62 28.21 16.89
N ILE A 247 11.64 27.08 17.61
CA ILE A 247 11.57 25.74 17.02
C ILE A 247 10.24 25.51 16.28
N SER A 248 9.13 25.94 16.88
CA SER A 248 7.81 25.84 16.24
C SER A 248 7.76 26.62 14.93
N LYS A 249 8.28 27.86 14.91
CA LYS A 249 8.40 28.67 13.69
C LYS A 249 9.30 28.02 12.64
N SER A 250 10.45 27.48 13.03
CA SER A 250 11.33 26.80 12.07
C SER A 250 10.69 25.54 11.50
N ARG A 251 9.97 24.77 12.33
CA ARG A 251 9.19 23.60 11.89
C ARG A 251 8.06 23.99 10.94
N GLN A 252 7.37 25.10 11.20
CA GLN A 252 6.30 25.56 10.32
C GLN A 252 6.85 26.08 8.98
N ALA A 253 8.02 26.72 8.98
CA ALA A 253 8.73 27.11 7.76
C ALA A 253 9.20 25.89 6.94
N THR A 254 9.67 24.81 7.58
CA THR A 254 10.03 23.57 6.86
C THR A 254 8.80 22.86 6.32
N LEU A 255 7.70 22.80 7.07
CA LEU A 255 6.43 22.22 6.61
C LEU A 255 5.87 22.96 5.40
N THR A 256 5.85 24.29 5.42
CA THR A 256 5.39 25.10 4.28
C THR A 256 6.27 24.93 3.05
N ARG A 257 7.60 24.80 3.23
CA ARG A 257 8.51 24.46 2.14
C ARG A 257 8.22 23.08 1.54
N LEU A 258 8.06 22.06 2.39
CA LEU A 258 7.75 20.68 1.95
C LEU A 258 6.39 20.63 1.24
N GLN A 259 5.37 21.32 1.74
CA GLN A 259 4.07 21.46 1.07
C GLN A 259 4.24 22.08 -0.33
N GLY A 260 5.06 23.12 -0.47
CA GLY A 260 5.39 23.70 -1.78
C GLY A 260 6.16 22.77 -2.70
N GLU A 261 7.02 21.89 -2.17
CA GLU A 261 7.71 20.84 -2.93
C GLU A 261 6.75 19.74 -3.41
N VAL A 262 5.81 19.30 -2.55
CA VAL A 262 4.74 18.34 -2.91
C VAL A 262 3.88 18.91 -4.02
N LEU A 263 3.35 20.14 -3.88
CA LEU A 263 2.54 20.77 -4.92
C LEU A 263 3.27 20.89 -6.27
N ARG A 264 4.57 21.20 -6.25
CA ARG A 264 5.40 21.23 -7.48
C ARG A 264 5.60 19.83 -8.07
N SER A 265 5.76 18.82 -7.23
CA SER A 265 5.85 17.42 -7.65
C SER A 265 4.54 16.96 -8.29
N ASP A 266 3.40 17.27 -7.65
CA ASP A 266 2.07 16.94 -8.15
C ASP A 266 1.78 17.63 -9.47
N PHE A 267 2.14 18.90 -9.61
CA PHE A 267 2.01 19.63 -10.87
C PHE A 267 2.87 19.01 -11.99
N ARG A 268 4.12 18.62 -11.68
CA ARG A 268 4.99 17.91 -12.65
C ARG A 268 4.43 16.53 -12.99
N GLY A 269 3.87 15.82 -12.02
CA GLY A 269 3.21 14.53 -12.19
C GLY A 269 1.98 14.64 -13.08
N ALA A 270 1.11 15.61 -12.81
CA ALA A 270 -0.08 15.91 -13.62
C ALA A 270 0.30 16.30 -15.06
N LYS A 271 1.33 17.13 -15.25
CA LYS A 271 1.83 17.48 -16.59
C LYS A 271 2.32 16.23 -17.35
N LYS A 272 3.05 15.33 -16.68
CA LYS A 272 3.49 14.06 -17.27
C LYS A 272 2.32 13.13 -17.58
N ARG A 273 1.33 13.02 -16.68
CA ARG A 273 0.11 12.22 -16.91
C ARG A 273 -0.63 12.71 -18.15
N LYS A 274 -0.88 14.02 -18.24
CA LYS A 274 -1.49 14.63 -19.42
C LYS A 274 -0.69 14.35 -20.71
N GLN A 275 0.64 14.45 -20.65
CA GLN A 275 1.48 14.12 -21.80
C GLN A 275 1.36 12.63 -22.21
N MET A 276 1.26 11.71 -21.25
CA MET A 276 1.05 10.29 -21.53
C MET A 276 -0.37 10.01 -22.04
N GLU A 277 -1.38 10.69 -21.51
CA GLU A 277 -2.76 10.63 -21.99
C GLU A 277 -2.87 11.12 -23.44
N ASP A 278 -2.21 12.24 -23.77
CA ASP A 278 -2.13 12.76 -25.14
C ASP A 278 -1.43 11.74 -26.08
N GLN A 279 -0.36 11.07 -25.61
CA GLN A 279 0.32 10.01 -26.37
C GLN A 279 -0.56 8.77 -26.56
N ILE A 280 -1.29 8.33 -25.53
CA ILE A 280 -2.25 7.23 -25.63
C ILE A 280 -3.37 7.59 -26.61
N GLY A 281 -3.86 8.83 -26.57
CA GLY A 281 -4.82 9.36 -27.52
C GLY A 281 -4.31 9.27 -28.96
N ALA A 282 -3.08 9.69 -29.22
CA ALA A 282 -2.45 9.58 -30.53
C ALA A 282 -2.31 8.12 -30.99
N CYS A 283 -1.82 7.23 -30.13
CA CYS A 283 -1.72 5.80 -30.45
C CYS A 283 -3.10 5.18 -30.74
N ASN A 284 -4.14 5.56 -30.00
CA ASN A 284 -5.50 5.07 -30.23
C ASN A 284 -6.07 5.56 -31.56
N THR A 285 -5.79 6.82 -31.96
CA THR A 285 -6.17 7.32 -33.28
C THR A 285 -5.41 6.59 -34.40
N GLU A 286 -4.12 6.33 -34.24
CA GLU A 286 -3.33 5.55 -35.20
C GLU A 286 -3.81 4.10 -35.31
N LEU A 287 -4.23 3.49 -34.19
CA LEU A 287 -4.81 2.16 -34.17
C LEU A 287 -6.17 2.12 -34.89
N ALA A 288 -7.03 3.12 -34.67
CA ALA A 288 -8.30 3.25 -35.38
C ALA A 288 -8.07 3.43 -36.91
N ASP A 289 -7.08 4.21 -37.30
CA ASP A 289 -6.67 4.38 -38.70
C ASP A 289 -6.05 3.11 -39.29
N ALA A 290 -5.34 2.31 -38.50
CA ALA A 290 -4.82 1.02 -38.93
C ALA A 290 -5.95 -0.01 -39.11
N LEU A 291 -6.91 -0.06 -38.18
CA LEU A 291 -8.09 -0.92 -38.27
C LEU A 291 -8.94 -0.58 -39.49
N SER A 292 -9.23 0.71 -39.73
CA SER A 292 -10.00 1.12 -40.92
C SER A 292 -9.29 0.77 -42.24
N ARG A 293 -7.95 0.87 -42.29
CA ARG A 293 -7.15 0.42 -43.44
C ARG A 293 -7.18 -1.11 -43.59
N ALA A 294 -7.14 -1.85 -42.49
CA ALA A 294 -7.24 -3.31 -42.51
C ALA A 294 -8.63 -3.76 -42.99
N ASP A 295 -9.71 -3.12 -42.54
CA ASP A 295 -11.07 -3.38 -43.00
C ASP A 295 -11.22 -3.08 -44.49
N ALA A 296 -10.70 -1.94 -44.96
CA ALA A 296 -10.70 -1.58 -46.38
C ALA A 296 -9.89 -2.57 -47.23
N ALA A 297 -8.77 -3.08 -46.71
CA ALA A 297 -7.98 -4.14 -47.36
C ALA A 297 -8.75 -5.47 -47.39
N GLY A 298 -9.43 -5.82 -46.29
CA GLY A 298 -10.33 -6.97 -46.21
C GLY A 298 -11.46 -6.91 -47.24
N ASP A 299 -12.07 -5.75 -47.43
CA ASP A 299 -13.08 -5.51 -48.46
C ASP A 299 -12.55 -5.65 -49.88
N LYS A 300 -11.34 -5.14 -50.14
CA LYS A 300 -10.67 -5.34 -51.43
C LYS A 300 -10.39 -6.82 -51.68
N LEU A 301 -9.92 -7.56 -50.67
CA LEU A 301 -9.67 -9.00 -50.77
C LEU A 301 -10.98 -9.78 -51.04
N ARG A 302 -12.08 -9.42 -50.36
CA ARG A 302 -13.41 -10.02 -50.61
C ARG A 302 -13.87 -9.78 -52.05
N LYS A 303 -13.68 -8.57 -52.58
CA LYS A 303 -14.00 -8.24 -53.99
C LYS A 303 -13.15 -9.04 -54.97
N VAL A 304 -11.84 -9.17 -54.74
CA VAL A 304 -10.93 -9.97 -55.58
C VAL A 304 -11.32 -11.45 -55.54
N LYS A 305 -11.58 -12.01 -54.36
CA LYS A 305 -12.06 -13.40 -54.22
C LYS A 305 -13.37 -13.63 -54.98
N PHE A 306 -14.30 -12.68 -54.90
CA PHE A 306 -15.57 -12.76 -55.65
C PHE A 306 -15.35 -12.69 -57.17
N GLN A 307 -14.44 -11.82 -57.64
CA GLN A 307 -14.07 -11.73 -59.06
C GLN A 307 -13.39 -13.02 -59.56
N HIS A 308 -12.42 -13.55 -58.82
CA HIS A 308 -11.78 -14.83 -59.14
C HIS A 308 -12.77 -15.98 -59.10
N GLY A 309 -13.71 -15.99 -58.14
CA GLY A 309 -14.79 -16.97 -58.10
C GLY A 309 -15.66 -16.95 -59.35
N LYS A 310 -16.01 -15.76 -59.86
CA LYS A 310 -16.71 -15.60 -61.14
C LYS A 310 -15.88 -16.08 -62.33
N GLN A 311 -14.59 -15.75 -62.37
CA GLN A 311 -13.69 -16.20 -63.43
C GLN A 311 -13.54 -17.72 -63.44
N LEU A 312 -13.33 -18.35 -62.27
CA LEU A 312 -13.30 -19.80 -62.11
C LEU A 312 -14.61 -20.46 -62.57
N GLN A 313 -15.76 -19.86 -62.24
CA GLN A 313 -17.06 -20.37 -62.70
C GLN A 313 -17.19 -20.28 -64.23
N LYS A 314 -16.72 -19.19 -64.85
CA LYS A 314 -16.69 -19.04 -66.31
C LYS A 314 -15.78 -20.09 -66.96
N VAL A 315 -14.57 -20.27 -66.44
CA VAL A 315 -13.61 -21.27 -66.95
C VAL A 315 -14.16 -22.68 -66.79
N ARG A 316 -14.86 -22.99 -65.67
CA ARG A 316 -15.52 -24.30 -65.49
C ARG A 316 -16.65 -24.53 -66.50
N LEU A 317 -17.43 -23.50 -66.81
CA LEU A 317 -18.48 -23.60 -67.84
C LEU A 317 -17.88 -23.79 -69.24
N GLU A 318 -16.82 -23.05 -69.57
CA GLU A 318 -16.08 -23.18 -70.84
C GLU A 318 -15.40 -24.55 -70.96
N HIS A 319 -14.82 -25.05 -69.87
CA HIS A 319 -14.23 -26.38 -69.84
C HIS A 319 -15.30 -27.46 -70.00
N GLY A 320 -16.47 -27.30 -69.37
CA GLY A 320 -17.60 -28.23 -69.55
C GLY A 320 -18.14 -28.24 -70.97
N SER A 321 -18.21 -27.09 -71.66
CA SER A 321 -18.63 -27.05 -73.07
C SER A 321 -17.58 -27.67 -74.00
N LEU A 322 -16.29 -27.40 -73.76
CA LEU A 322 -15.20 -28.00 -74.53
C LEU A 322 -15.12 -29.53 -74.31
N GLN A 323 -15.36 -30.00 -73.09
CA GLN A 323 -15.42 -31.42 -72.81
C GLN A 323 -16.58 -32.09 -73.54
N ALA A 324 -17.76 -31.46 -73.58
CA ALA A 324 -18.89 -31.97 -74.35
C ALA A 324 -18.59 -32.02 -75.86
N GLU A 325 -17.91 -31.01 -76.41
CA GLU A 325 -17.46 -31.03 -77.82
C GLU A 325 -16.45 -32.16 -78.10
N VAL A 326 -15.51 -32.40 -77.18
CA VAL A 326 -14.55 -33.52 -77.29
C VAL A 326 -15.26 -34.87 -77.23
N ASP A 327 -16.20 -35.03 -76.30
CA ASP A 327 -16.97 -36.26 -76.16
C ASP A 327 -17.84 -36.50 -77.41
N ASP A 328 -18.45 -35.45 -78.00
CA ASP A 328 -19.19 -35.54 -79.26
C ASP A 328 -18.27 -35.92 -80.45
N HIS A 329 -17.06 -35.37 -80.50
CA HIS A 329 -16.07 -35.74 -81.52
C HIS A 329 -15.58 -37.18 -81.37
N LEU A 330 -15.39 -37.67 -80.15
CA LEU A 330 -15.03 -39.06 -79.87
C LEU A 330 -16.17 -40.00 -80.29
N ASN A 331 -17.41 -39.68 -79.91
CA ASN A 331 -18.58 -40.47 -80.32
C ASN A 331 -18.75 -40.50 -81.85
N TYR A 332 -18.48 -39.38 -82.54
CA TYR A 332 -18.50 -39.33 -84.00
C TYR A 332 -17.37 -40.16 -84.63
N ALA A 333 -16.17 -40.11 -84.04
CA ALA A 333 -15.04 -40.91 -84.49
C ALA A 333 -15.32 -42.41 -84.31
N GLU A 334 -15.81 -42.82 -83.13
CA GLU A 334 -16.22 -44.20 -82.86
C GLU A 334 -17.30 -44.68 -83.84
N ALA A 335 -18.34 -43.87 -84.08
CA ALA A 335 -19.37 -44.20 -85.07
C ALA A 335 -18.79 -44.33 -86.50
N SER A 336 -17.84 -43.46 -86.87
CA SER A 336 -17.18 -43.55 -88.17
C SER A 336 -16.28 -44.78 -88.28
N GLU A 337 -15.59 -45.18 -87.21
CA GLU A 337 -14.78 -46.39 -87.15
C GLU A 337 -15.65 -47.65 -87.25
N GLU A 338 -16.83 -47.66 -86.61
CA GLU A 338 -17.83 -48.72 -86.77
C GLU A 338 -18.36 -48.82 -88.21
N GLU A 339 -18.62 -47.68 -88.86
CA GLU A 339 -18.99 -47.63 -90.28
C GLU A 339 -17.86 -48.16 -91.18
N PHE A 340 -16.61 -47.76 -90.94
CA PHE A 340 -15.45 -48.29 -91.67
C PHE A 340 -15.26 -49.79 -91.44
N ALA A 341 -15.47 -50.28 -90.22
CA ALA A 341 -15.42 -51.71 -89.92
C ALA A 341 -16.53 -52.47 -90.65
N SER A 342 -17.75 -51.91 -90.71
CA SER A 342 -18.86 -52.47 -91.49
C SER A 342 -18.54 -52.52 -92.99
N LEU A 343 -17.96 -51.46 -93.54
CA LEU A 343 -17.54 -51.41 -94.94
C LEU A 343 -16.42 -52.41 -95.24
N ARG A 344 -15.40 -52.54 -94.37
CA ARG A 344 -14.36 -53.56 -94.50
C ARG A 344 -14.92 -54.98 -94.44
N GLN A 345 -15.91 -55.22 -93.59
CA GLN A 345 -16.60 -56.51 -93.54
C GLN A 345 -17.36 -56.79 -94.84
N GLN A 346 -18.01 -55.78 -95.42
CA GLN A 346 -18.67 -55.90 -96.73
C GLN A 346 -17.66 -56.15 -97.86
N GLU A 347 -16.49 -55.49 -97.83
CA GLU A 347 -15.39 -55.75 -98.76
C GLU A 347 -14.89 -57.20 -98.64
N LEU A 348 -14.65 -57.70 -97.42
CA LEU A 348 -14.25 -59.09 -97.19
C LEU A 348 -15.33 -60.09 -97.64
N ASP A 349 -16.61 -59.78 -97.43
CA ASP A 349 -17.72 -60.63 -97.87
C ASP A 349 -17.81 -60.66 -99.40
N LEU A 350 -17.55 -59.52 -100.07
CA LEU A 350 -17.48 -59.41 -101.52
C LEU A 350 -16.26 -60.12 -102.09
N GLU A 351 -15.06 -59.94 -101.53
CA GLU A 351 -13.85 -60.69 -101.90
C GLU A 351 -14.04 -62.18 -101.70
N GLY A 352 -14.68 -62.59 -100.60
CA GLY A 352 -15.05 -63.97 -100.34
C GLY A 352 -16.10 -64.50 -101.31
N SER A 353 -16.96 -63.64 -101.87
CA SER A 353 -17.90 -64.00 -102.93
C SER A 353 -17.20 -64.12 -104.29
N GLU A 354 -16.27 -63.21 -104.60
CA GLU A 354 -15.44 -63.24 -105.81
C GLU A 354 -14.53 -64.47 -105.82
N GLN A 355 -13.90 -64.82 -104.70
CA GLN A 355 -13.14 -66.06 -104.57
C GLN A 355 -14.04 -67.29 -104.71
N ARG A 356 -15.26 -67.28 -104.15
CA ARG A 356 -16.23 -68.36 -104.39
C ARG A 356 -16.61 -68.46 -105.87
N HIS A 357 -16.81 -67.34 -106.56
CA HIS A 357 -17.07 -67.31 -107.99
C HIS A 357 -15.87 -67.78 -108.81
N LEU A 358 -14.65 -67.35 -108.49
CA LEU A 358 -13.41 -67.80 -109.13
C LEU A 358 -13.15 -69.28 -108.89
N THR A 359 -13.39 -69.80 -107.68
CA THR A 359 -13.29 -71.24 -107.41
C THR A 359 -14.36 -72.04 -108.13
N ASN A 360 -15.59 -71.52 -108.26
CA ASN A 360 -16.64 -72.15 -109.05
C ASN A 360 -16.33 -72.09 -110.55
N GLU A 361 -15.78 -71.00 -111.04
CA GLU A 361 -15.36 -70.83 -112.43
C GLU A 361 -14.16 -71.75 -112.73
N GLN A 362 -13.17 -71.82 -111.85
CA GLN A 362 -12.07 -72.79 -111.93
C GLN A 362 -12.58 -74.22 -111.83
N ALA A 363 -13.56 -74.53 -110.98
CA ALA A 363 -14.15 -75.86 -110.91
C ALA A 363 -14.94 -76.22 -112.17
N LEU A 364 -15.64 -75.26 -112.77
CA LEU A 364 -16.33 -75.42 -114.05
C LEU A 364 -15.35 -75.53 -115.21
N GLU A 365 -14.25 -74.78 -115.19
CA GLU A 365 -13.15 -74.90 -116.16
C GLU A 365 -12.42 -76.23 -116.00
N VAL A 366 -12.18 -76.71 -114.77
CA VAL A 366 -11.60 -78.03 -114.50
C VAL A 366 -12.57 -79.14 -114.90
N ALA A 367 -13.88 -78.98 -114.71
CA ALA A 367 -14.90 -79.94 -115.17
C ALA A 367 -15.02 -79.93 -116.70
N ALA A 368 -14.94 -78.76 -117.35
CA ALA A 368 -14.95 -78.65 -118.80
C ALA A 368 -13.64 -79.19 -119.42
N ARG A 369 -12.49 -78.93 -118.77
CA ARG A 369 -11.20 -79.53 -119.13
C ARG A 369 -11.18 -81.02 -118.86
N SER A 370 -11.76 -81.52 -117.76
CA SER A 370 -11.82 -82.96 -117.49
C SER A 370 -12.75 -83.68 -118.47
N LEU A 371 -13.86 -83.08 -118.88
CA LEU A 371 -14.73 -83.62 -119.93
C LEU A 371 -14.06 -83.54 -121.33
N GLY A 372 -13.27 -82.49 -121.58
CA GLY A 372 -12.42 -82.37 -122.77
C GLY A 372 -11.27 -83.38 -122.78
N GLU A 373 -10.61 -83.60 -121.65
CA GLU A 373 -9.56 -84.59 -121.45
C GLU A 373 -10.11 -86.01 -121.42
N GLU A 374 -11.36 -86.26 -121.00
CA GLU A 374 -12.00 -87.57 -121.14
C GLU A 374 -12.35 -87.87 -122.61
N LEU A 375 -12.79 -86.86 -123.36
CA LEU A 375 -12.97 -86.97 -124.80
C LEU A 375 -11.62 -87.24 -125.51
N SER A 376 -10.57 -86.48 -125.18
CA SER A 376 -9.24 -86.69 -125.74
C SER A 376 -8.56 -87.96 -125.24
N ARG A 377 -8.77 -88.40 -123.98
CA ARG A 377 -8.25 -89.69 -123.47
C ARG A 377 -8.99 -90.89 -124.04
N LEU A 378 -10.26 -90.77 -124.42
CA LEU A 378 -10.93 -91.83 -125.18
C LEU A 378 -10.44 -91.89 -126.63
N GLU A 379 -10.02 -90.75 -127.20
CA GLU A 379 -9.41 -90.65 -128.52
C GLU A 379 -7.91 -91.07 -128.54
N GLU A 380 -7.16 -90.81 -127.47
CA GLU A 380 -5.71 -91.11 -127.34
C GLU A 380 -5.41 -92.43 -126.61
N ALA A 381 -6.26 -92.95 -125.71
CA ALA A 381 -6.13 -94.35 -125.22
C ALA A 381 -6.40 -95.37 -126.33
N ALA A 382 -7.03 -94.93 -127.43
CA ALA A 382 -7.14 -95.69 -128.67
C ALA A 382 -5.88 -95.63 -129.54
N LEU A 383 -4.96 -94.68 -129.30
CA LEU A 383 -3.76 -94.43 -130.11
C LEU A 383 -2.43 -94.74 -129.37
N ASP A 384 -2.33 -94.56 -128.05
CA ASP A 384 -1.06 -94.66 -127.30
C ASP A 384 -1.06 -95.71 -126.17
N GLN A 385 -1.77 -96.81 -126.39
CA GLN A 385 -1.29 -98.12 -125.93
C GLN A 385 0.01 -98.52 -126.67
N GLU A 386 0.37 -97.79 -127.73
CA GLU A 386 1.52 -98.04 -128.60
C GLU A 386 2.84 -97.44 -128.11
N ASP A 387 2.88 -96.20 -127.61
CA ASP A 387 4.17 -95.50 -127.52
C ASP A 387 4.91 -95.56 -126.19
N GLN A 388 4.38 -96.30 -125.21
CA GLN A 388 5.17 -96.87 -124.13
C GLN A 388 5.81 -95.82 -123.17
N ARG A 389 5.76 -96.04 -121.86
CA ARG A 389 6.70 -96.94 -121.17
C ARG A 389 8.20 -96.60 -121.32
N LEU A 390 8.63 -95.60 -122.09
CA LEU A 390 10.05 -95.51 -122.48
C LEU A 390 10.73 -94.15 -122.45
N ALA A 391 10.19 -93.16 -121.73
CA ALA A 391 10.98 -91.97 -121.46
C ALA A 391 10.75 -91.50 -120.02
N VAL A 392 11.78 -91.62 -119.18
CA VAL A 392 12.47 -90.41 -118.69
C VAL A 392 11.67 -89.79 -117.52
N LEU A 393 11.89 -90.19 -116.26
CA LEU A 393 13.22 -90.34 -115.63
C LEU A 393 14.07 -89.10 -115.93
N ASP A 394 14.33 -88.26 -114.92
CA ASP A 394 15.26 -87.11 -114.89
C ASP A 394 14.52 -85.76 -114.81
N GLY A 395 14.40 -85.07 -113.69
CA GLY A 395 15.30 -84.93 -112.54
C GLY A 395 15.50 -83.43 -112.26
N LEU A 396 15.80 -83.08 -111.00
CA LEU A 396 16.39 -81.81 -110.53
C LEU A 396 15.43 -80.64 -110.18
N TRP A 397 15.01 -80.57 -108.91
CA TRP A 397 14.50 -79.33 -108.30
C TRP A 397 14.82 -79.01 -106.80
N PRO A 398 15.58 -79.79 -105.97
CA PRO A 398 15.60 -79.51 -104.52
C PRO A 398 16.89 -78.84 -103.98
N LEU A 399 17.35 -77.71 -104.52
CA LEU A 399 18.53 -76.98 -103.96
C LEU A 399 18.26 -75.51 -103.58
N GLN A 400 17.01 -75.03 -103.62
CA GLN A 400 16.71 -73.60 -103.48
C GLN A 400 16.08 -73.17 -102.14
N ASP A 401 15.70 -74.11 -101.26
CA ASP A 401 14.89 -73.78 -100.06
C ASP A 401 15.68 -73.53 -98.76
N GLU A 402 16.95 -73.93 -98.62
CA GLU A 402 17.67 -73.78 -97.32
C GLU A 402 18.22 -72.37 -97.07
N SER A 403 18.28 -71.50 -98.08
CA SER A 403 18.89 -70.16 -97.96
C SER A 403 17.98 -69.11 -97.29
N ARG A 404 16.66 -69.33 -97.23
CA ARG A 404 15.69 -68.34 -96.72
C ARG A 404 15.50 -68.33 -95.20
N ALA A 405 15.78 -69.42 -94.49
CA ALA A 405 15.43 -69.55 -93.07
C ALA A 405 16.35 -68.79 -92.08
N LEU A 406 17.61 -68.50 -92.47
CA LEU A 406 18.63 -67.99 -91.53
C LEU A 406 18.64 -66.46 -91.32
N ARG A 407 17.86 -65.68 -92.09
CA ARG A 407 17.89 -64.20 -92.01
C ARG A 407 16.86 -63.57 -91.05
N LEU A 408 15.88 -64.33 -90.58
CA LEU A 408 14.78 -63.80 -89.73
C LEU A 408 15.07 -63.84 -88.22
N THR A 409 16.04 -64.64 -87.77
CA THR A 409 16.35 -64.82 -86.33
C THR A 409 17.24 -63.72 -85.74
N ALA A 410 17.91 -62.91 -86.57
CA ALA A 410 18.86 -61.89 -86.12
C ALA A 410 18.21 -60.54 -85.72
N VAL A 411 16.97 -60.28 -86.14
CA VAL A 411 16.27 -58.99 -85.87
C VAL A 411 15.58 -59.01 -84.50
N SER A 412 15.03 -60.15 -84.08
CA SER A 412 14.28 -60.31 -82.81
C SER A 412 15.13 -60.12 -81.54
N LEU A 413 16.45 -60.35 -81.58
CA LEU A 413 17.31 -60.25 -80.39
C LEU A 413 17.77 -58.80 -80.07
N ARG A 414 17.56 -57.84 -80.98
CA ARG A 414 17.99 -56.45 -80.82
C ARG A 414 16.95 -55.57 -80.13
N GLU A 415 15.67 -55.91 -80.29
CA GLU A 415 14.53 -55.18 -79.70
C GLU A 415 14.34 -55.52 -78.21
N GLN A 416 14.71 -56.74 -77.78
CA GLN A 416 14.61 -57.18 -76.38
C GLN A 416 15.57 -56.42 -75.44
N GLY A 417 16.74 -55.98 -75.92
CA GLY A 417 17.76 -55.32 -75.10
C GLY A 417 17.53 -53.83 -74.82
N GLN A 418 16.59 -53.17 -75.53
CA GLN A 418 16.29 -51.75 -75.33
C GLN A 418 15.19 -51.52 -74.28
N ALA A 419 14.26 -52.47 -74.11
CA ALA A 419 13.20 -52.40 -73.10
C ALA A 419 13.74 -52.53 -71.65
N ASP A 420 14.74 -53.39 -71.43
CA ASP A 420 15.32 -53.62 -70.09
C ASP A 420 16.15 -52.42 -69.58
N SER A 421 16.65 -51.57 -70.48
CA SER A 421 17.42 -50.36 -70.14
C SER A 421 16.54 -49.20 -69.63
N GLN A 422 15.29 -49.11 -70.08
CA GLN A 422 14.36 -48.05 -69.65
C GLN A 422 13.74 -48.38 -68.28
N ALA A 423 13.43 -49.65 -68.01
CA ALA A 423 12.91 -50.10 -66.72
C ALA A 423 13.90 -49.91 -65.55
N ALA A 424 15.22 -49.94 -65.82
CA ALA A 424 16.25 -49.75 -64.79
C ALA A 424 16.41 -48.27 -64.35
N LEU A 425 16.13 -47.30 -65.22
CA LEU A 425 16.21 -45.87 -64.90
C LEU A 425 15.00 -45.39 -64.11
N GLU A 426 13.80 -45.91 -64.41
CA GLU A 426 12.57 -45.62 -63.66
C GLU A 426 12.67 -46.14 -62.21
N ALA A 427 13.27 -47.31 -62.01
CA ALA A 427 13.50 -47.88 -60.67
C ALA A 427 14.44 -47.05 -59.79
N GLN A 428 15.43 -46.36 -60.37
CA GLN A 428 16.34 -45.48 -59.63
C GLN A 428 15.67 -44.16 -59.20
N SER A 429 14.83 -43.58 -60.06
CA SER A 429 14.08 -42.36 -59.71
C SER A 429 13.07 -42.57 -58.57
N ALA A 430 12.45 -43.76 -58.52
CA ALA A 430 11.53 -44.14 -57.46
C ALA A 430 12.24 -44.34 -56.10
N THR A 431 13.49 -44.80 -56.09
CA THR A 431 14.27 -44.95 -54.85
C THR A 431 14.71 -43.61 -54.27
N GLU A 432 15.05 -42.62 -55.09
CA GLU A 432 15.45 -41.28 -54.62
C GLU A 432 14.26 -40.51 -54.00
N GLN A 433 13.06 -40.65 -54.56
CA GLN A 433 11.84 -40.06 -53.99
C GLN A 433 11.47 -40.66 -52.62
N LEU A 434 11.70 -41.97 -52.45
CA LEU A 434 11.41 -42.67 -51.19
C LEU A 434 12.41 -42.27 -50.08
N GLU A 435 13.65 -41.94 -50.43
CA GLU A 435 14.64 -41.40 -49.48
C GLU A 435 14.31 -39.96 -49.05
N THR A 436 13.79 -39.12 -49.94
CA THR A 436 13.36 -37.75 -49.59
C THR A 436 12.13 -37.75 -48.69
N ASP A 437 11.17 -38.66 -48.92
CA ASP A 437 9.97 -38.78 -48.09
C ASP A 437 10.32 -39.31 -46.69
N MET A 438 11.23 -40.29 -46.60
CA MET A 438 11.76 -40.79 -45.32
C MET A 438 12.54 -39.72 -44.52
N ALA A 439 13.23 -38.80 -45.19
CA ALA A 439 13.91 -37.68 -44.54
C ALA A 439 12.91 -36.63 -44.00
N ALA A 440 11.85 -36.36 -44.75
CA ALA A 440 10.77 -35.45 -44.33
C ALA A 440 9.99 -36.01 -43.12
N GLU A 441 9.68 -37.31 -43.11
CA GLU A 441 9.02 -37.93 -41.96
C GLU A 441 9.90 -37.90 -40.70
N ARG A 442 11.21 -38.17 -40.82
CA ARG A 442 12.15 -38.06 -39.69
C ARG A 442 12.20 -36.65 -39.10
N GLY A 443 12.06 -35.62 -39.93
CA GLY A 443 11.93 -34.23 -39.47
C GLY A 443 10.67 -33.98 -38.64
N GLN A 444 9.54 -34.55 -39.04
CA GLN A 444 8.26 -34.43 -38.32
C GLN A 444 8.27 -35.18 -36.98
N TRP A 445 8.93 -36.34 -36.90
CA TRP A 445 9.10 -37.07 -35.64
C TRP A 445 10.00 -36.32 -34.64
N ALA A 446 11.02 -35.60 -35.12
CA ALA A 446 11.89 -34.79 -34.26
C ALA A 446 11.14 -33.58 -33.66
N THR A 447 10.26 -32.92 -34.42
CA THR A 447 9.43 -31.82 -33.90
C THR A 447 8.39 -32.31 -32.90
N GLN A 448 7.74 -33.45 -33.16
CA GLN A 448 6.80 -34.07 -32.21
C GLN A 448 7.49 -34.51 -30.90
N ALA A 449 8.72 -35.03 -30.98
CA ALA A 449 9.50 -35.38 -29.79
C ALA A 449 9.83 -34.13 -28.94
N HIS A 450 10.14 -33.00 -29.58
CA HIS A 450 10.39 -31.74 -28.88
C HIS A 450 9.11 -31.18 -28.22
N GLU A 451 7.97 -31.21 -28.93
CA GLU A 451 6.68 -30.81 -28.38
C GLU A 451 6.30 -31.64 -27.14
N LEU A 452 6.52 -32.97 -27.18
CA LEU A 452 6.28 -33.85 -26.03
C LEU A 452 7.18 -33.52 -24.82
N THR A 453 8.41 -33.07 -25.04
CA THR A 453 9.27 -32.61 -23.94
C THR A 453 8.77 -31.31 -23.32
N VAL A 454 8.32 -30.36 -24.15
CA VAL A 454 7.74 -29.09 -23.68
C VAL A 454 6.42 -29.32 -22.92
N PHE A 455 5.58 -30.26 -23.39
CA PHE A 455 4.36 -30.64 -22.68
C PHE A 455 4.65 -31.23 -21.30
N LYS A 456 5.66 -32.09 -21.16
CA LYS A 456 6.09 -32.61 -19.86
C LYS A 456 6.58 -31.51 -18.92
N GLU A 457 7.41 -30.60 -19.41
CA GLU A 457 7.89 -29.47 -18.59
C GLU A 457 6.74 -28.57 -18.11
N LEU A 458 5.74 -28.34 -18.96
CA LEU A 458 4.53 -27.60 -18.58
C LEU A 458 3.65 -28.37 -17.59
N GLU A 459 3.51 -29.68 -17.73
CA GLU A 459 2.81 -30.54 -16.75
C GLU A 459 3.49 -30.50 -15.38
N ASP A 460 4.82 -30.56 -15.34
CA ASP A 460 5.61 -30.44 -14.11
C ASP A 460 5.45 -29.06 -13.46
N GLN A 461 5.46 -27.98 -14.25
CA GLN A 461 5.21 -26.61 -13.74
C GLN A 461 3.78 -26.44 -13.19
N VAL A 462 2.77 -27.02 -13.85
CA VAL A 462 1.38 -27.00 -13.38
C VAL A 462 1.24 -27.81 -12.09
N GLN A 463 1.93 -28.94 -11.97
CA GLN A 463 1.95 -29.76 -10.76
C GLN A 463 2.60 -29.03 -9.59
N GLU A 464 3.75 -28.39 -9.81
CA GLU A 464 4.44 -27.60 -8.78
C GLU A 464 3.60 -26.39 -8.33
N ALA A 465 2.89 -25.73 -9.26
CA ALA A 465 1.96 -24.65 -8.94
C ALA A 465 0.77 -25.12 -8.09
N ARG A 466 0.24 -26.33 -8.35
CA ARG A 466 -0.83 -26.94 -7.54
C ARG A 466 -0.35 -27.23 -6.12
N GLU A 467 0.84 -27.81 -5.97
CA GLU A 467 1.43 -28.10 -4.66
C GLU A 467 1.67 -26.82 -3.84
N ARG A 468 2.18 -25.74 -4.47
CA ARG A 468 2.33 -24.42 -3.81
C ARG A 468 0.99 -23.81 -3.40
N ARG A 469 -0.03 -23.94 -4.24
CA ARG A 469 -1.40 -23.48 -3.93
C ARG A 469 -1.97 -24.24 -2.74
N ASP A 470 -1.84 -25.56 -2.74
CA ASP A 470 -2.40 -26.41 -1.69
C ASP A 470 -1.65 -26.20 -0.35
N ALA A 471 -0.34 -25.97 -0.38
CA ALA A 471 0.44 -25.56 0.80
C ALA A 471 -0.05 -24.21 1.36
N SER A 472 -0.30 -23.22 0.49
CA SER A 472 -0.83 -21.91 0.90
C SER A 472 -2.25 -21.99 1.50
N LEU A 473 -3.09 -22.89 0.97
CA LEU A 473 -4.42 -23.15 1.52
C LEU A 473 -4.33 -23.82 2.90
N ALA A 474 -3.39 -24.75 3.09
CA ALA A 474 -3.15 -25.38 4.39
C ALA A 474 -2.64 -24.37 5.44
N GLU A 475 -1.80 -23.42 5.05
CA GLU A 475 -1.36 -22.33 5.95
C GLU A 475 -2.53 -21.39 6.31
N ARG A 476 -3.37 -21.02 5.34
CA ARG A 476 -4.60 -20.24 5.62
C ARG A 476 -5.53 -20.96 6.59
N ALA A 477 -5.75 -22.26 6.41
CA ALA A 477 -6.57 -23.06 7.32
C ALA A 477 -6.02 -23.04 8.75
N LYS A 478 -4.69 -23.16 8.93
CA LYS A 478 -4.04 -23.05 10.25
C LYS A 478 -4.19 -21.66 10.87
N LEU A 479 -4.06 -20.60 10.06
CA LEU A 479 -4.26 -19.24 10.52
C LEU A 479 -5.72 -19.00 10.92
N ASP A 480 -6.69 -19.50 10.15
CA ASP A 480 -8.11 -19.41 10.47
C ASP A 480 -8.46 -20.17 11.77
N GLU A 481 -7.87 -21.35 11.99
CA GLU A 481 -8.01 -22.08 13.26
C GLU A 481 -7.39 -21.31 14.44
N SER A 482 -6.20 -20.72 14.25
CA SER A 482 -5.57 -19.89 15.28
C SER A 482 -6.40 -18.65 15.61
N LEU A 483 -7.03 -18.03 14.61
CA LEU A 483 -7.90 -16.87 14.77
C LEU A 483 -9.20 -17.25 15.48
N LYS A 484 -9.79 -18.41 15.14
CA LYS A 484 -10.95 -18.96 15.85
C LYS A 484 -10.64 -19.23 17.33
N LEU A 485 -9.48 -19.81 17.64
CA LEU A 485 -9.06 -20.05 19.03
C LEU A 485 -8.87 -18.75 19.80
N LEU A 486 -8.27 -17.74 19.16
CA LEU A 486 -8.05 -16.43 19.77
C LEU A 486 -9.39 -15.69 20.01
N GLN A 487 -10.31 -15.79 19.06
CA GLN A 487 -11.67 -15.26 19.19
C GLN A 487 -12.44 -15.96 20.32
N GLN A 488 -12.42 -17.30 20.38
CA GLN A 488 -13.01 -18.05 21.50
C GLN A 488 -12.41 -17.67 22.85
N GLY A 489 -11.10 -17.41 22.92
CA GLY A 489 -10.44 -16.91 24.13
C GLY A 489 -10.94 -15.53 24.54
N SER A 490 -11.07 -14.62 23.57
CA SER A 490 -11.60 -13.27 23.81
C SER A 490 -13.08 -13.28 24.24
N ASP A 491 -13.90 -14.13 23.64
CA ASP A 491 -15.32 -14.28 23.98
C ASP A 491 -15.50 -14.82 25.40
N ARG A 492 -14.66 -15.77 25.84
CA ARG A 492 -14.64 -16.25 27.22
C ARG A 492 -14.28 -15.12 28.19
N GLN A 493 -13.24 -14.34 27.90
CA GLN A 493 -12.83 -13.20 28.74
C GLN A 493 -13.94 -12.13 28.84
N LEU A 494 -14.63 -11.83 27.74
CA LEU A 494 -15.80 -10.94 27.75
C LEU A 494 -16.94 -11.51 28.61
N SER A 495 -17.20 -12.82 28.52
CA SER A 495 -18.21 -13.47 29.33
C SER A 495 -17.90 -13.41 30.84
N ASP A 496 -16.63 -13.61 31.22
CA ASP A 496 -16.17 -13.52 32.61
C ASP A 496 -16.28 -12.09 33.14
N LEU A 497 -15.90 -11.08 32.35
CA LEU A 497 -16.03 -9.67 32.74
C LEU A 497 -17.50 -9.26 32.92
N ARG A 498 -18.40 -9.73 32.05
CA ARG A 498 -19.86 -9.52 32.20
C ARG A 498 -20.41 -10.22 33.44
N GLU A 499 -19.91 -11.40 33.79
CA GLU A 499 -20.27 -12.12 35.01
C GLU A 499 -19.77 -11.41 36.27
N ILE A 500 -18.54 -10.89 36.28
CA ILE A 500 -17.98 -10.07 37.37
C ILE A 500 -18.81 -8.78 37.55
N GLN A 501 -19.20 -8.13 36.45
CA GLN A 501 -20.08 -6.97 36.48
C GLN A 501 -21.43 -7.33 37.12
N ARG A 502 -22.06 -8.44 36.71
CA ARG A 502 -23.31 -8.94 37.32
C ARG A 502 -23.16 -9.20 38.81
N ARG A 503 -22.09 -9.89 39.25
CA ARG A 503 -21.82 -10.17 40.67
C ARG A 503 -21.59 -8.90 41.47
N SER A 504 -20.92 -7.90 40.90
CA SER A 504 -20.72 -6.59 41.57
C SER A 504 -22.03 -5.83 41.79
N LEU A 505 -22.96 -5.92 40.85
CA LEU A 505 -24.31 -5.34 40.97
C LEU A 505 -25.15 -6.10 41.99
N GLN A 506 -25.09 -7.43 42.00
CA GLN A 506 -25.75 -8.25 43.01
C GLN A 506 -25.21 -7.97 44.41
N LEU A 507 -23.88 -7.86 44.57
CA LEU A 507 -23.25 -7.53 45.85
C LEU A 507 -23.67 -6.14 46.33
N LYS A 508 -23.79 -5.17 45.41
CA LYS A 508 -24.32 -3.84 45.72
C LYS A 508 -25.76 -3.91 46.24
N ALA A 509 -26.64 -4.65 45.55
CA ALA A 509 -28.03 -4.82 45.97
C ALA A 509 -28.15 -5.49 47.34
N VAL A 510 -27.38 -6.55 47.60
CA VAL A 510 -27.34 -7.22 48.92
C VAL A 510 -26.86 -6.28 50.02
N HIS A 511 -25.88 -5.41 49.74
CA HIS A 511 -25.42 -4.40 50.69
C HIS A 511 -26.43 -3.28 50.93
N ASP A 512 -27.11 -2.81 49.89
CA ASP A 512 -28.19 -1.83 50.02
C ASP A 512 -29.33 -2.38 50.91
N ASP A 513 -29.65 -3.67 50.79
CA ASP A 513 -30.66 -4.34 51.61
C ASP A 513 -30.20 -4.55 53.07
N LEU A 514 -28.92 -4.88 53.30
CA LEU A 514 -28.33 -4.92 54.64
C LEU A 514 -28.32 -3.54 55.32
N LEU A 515 -28.04 -2.47 54.56
CA LEU A 515 -28.05 -1.10 55.07
C LEU A 515 -29.46 -0.61 55.43
N LYS A 516 -30.48 -1.03 54.67
CA LYS A 516 -31.90 -0.82 55.02
C LYS A 516 -32.31 -1.57 56.28
N ALA A 517 -31.73 -2.74 56.55
CA ALA A 517 -32.09 -3.59 57.69
C ALA A 517 -31.52 -3.14 59.05
N LEU A 518 -30.51 -2.27 59.10
CA LEU A 518 -29.96 -1.77 60.36
C LEU A 518 -30.99 -0.82 61.07
N PRO A 519 -30.90 -0.55 62.39
CA PRO A 519 -31.80 0.39 63.14
C PRO A 519 -31.48 1.91 63.03
N SER A 520 -32.42 2.73 62.56
CA SER A 520 -32.27 4.14 62.09
C SER A 520 -31.60 5.18 63.02
N SER A 521 -31.25 4.84 64.26
CA SER A 521 -30.60 5.72 65.24
C SER A 521 -29.18 6.19 64.84
N ASN A 522 -28.52 5.46 63.93
CA ASN A 522 -27.20 5.82 63.37
C ASN A 522 -27.27 6.23 61.89
N ALA A 523 -28.19 7.12 61.54
CA ALA A 523 -28.39 7.60 60.15
C ALA A 523 -27.09 8.11 59.52
N ARG A 524 -26.33 8.96 60.23
CA ARG A 524 -25.03 9.50 59.74
C ARG A 524 -23.97 8.43 59.48
N GLY A 525 -23.92 7.39 60.31
CA GLY A 525 -22.95 6.29 60.15
C GLY A 525 -23.27 5.41 58.95
N ARG A 526 -24.57 5.18 58.67
CA ARG A 526 -25.00 4.46 57.47
C ARG A 526 -24.72 5.23 56.20
N GLU A 527 -25.01 6.52 56.19
CA GLU A 527 -24.77 7.37 55.02
C GLU A 527 -23.28 7.39 54.66
N ALA A 528 -22.39 7.42 55.67
CA ALA A 528 -20.95 7.33 55.45
C ALA A 528 -20.51 5.96 54.92
N ILE A 529 -21.04 4.85 55.46
CA ILE A 529 -20.73 3.50 55.00
C ILE A 529 -21.28 3.24 53.60
N GLN A 530 -22.50 3.69 53.33
CA GLN A 530 -23.15 3.62 52.02
C GLN A 530 -22.39 4.43 50.98
N ALA A 531 -21.98 5.66 51.31
CA ALA A 531 -21.15 6.49 50.42
C ALA A 531 -19.78 5.85 50.13
N ALA A 532 -19.14 5.24 51.14
CA ALA A 532 -17.86 4.53 50.95
C ALA A 532 -18.02 3.27 50.07
N LEU A 533 -19.09 2.49 50.29
CA LEU A 533 -19.40 1.30 49.47
C LEU A 533 -19.77 1.68 48.04
N ASP A 534 -20.59 2.69 47.84
CA ASP A 534 -20.93 3.23 46.53
C ASP A 534 -19.70 3.72 45.77
N GLN A 535 -18.74 4.31 46.50
CA GLN A 535 -17.47 4.75 45.92
C GLN A 535 -16.59 3.57 45.50
N VAL A 536 -16.47 2.52 46.32
CA VAL A 536 -15.63 1.34 46.01
C VAL A 536 -16.24 0.48 44.91
N LEU A 537 -17.53 0.13 45.03
CA LEU A 537 -18.25 -0.66 44.03
C LEU A 537 -18.46 0.12 42.73
N GLY A 538 -18.67 1.44 42.82
CA GLY A 538 -18.74 2.32 41.66
C GLY A 538 -17.42 2.40 40.90
N ARG A 539 -16.27 2.42 41.59
CA ARG A 539 -14.94 2.35 40.95
C ARG A 539 -14.69 0.99 40.30
N ALA A 540 -15.03 -0.11 40.97
CA ALA A 540 -14.88 -1.46 40.42
C ALA A 540 -15.76 -1.65 39.17
N ARG A 541 -17.02 -1.20 39.21
CA ARG A 541 -17.94 -1.22 38.07
C ARG A 541 -17.42 -0.38 36.90
N LYS A 542 -17.02 0.87 37.14
CA LYS A 542 -16.45 1.73 36.08
C LYS A 542 -15.19 1.13 35.45
N LYS A 543 -14.38 0.41 36.23
CA LYS A 543 -13.19 -0.29 35.73
C LYS A 543 -13.58 -1.51 34.87
N ALA A 544 -14.59 -2.28 35.28
CA ALA A 544 -15.15 -3.37 34.47
C ALA A 544 -15.77 -2.85 33.16
N ASP A 545 -16.53 -1.76 33.22
CA ASP A 545 -17.15 -1.11 32.05
C ASP A 545 -16.09 -0.56 31.08
N ALA A 546 -15.00 0.02 31.61
CA ALA A 546 -13.88 0.49 30.79
C ALA A 546 -13.14 -0.67 30.10
N LEU A 547 -12.98 -1.81 30.77
CA LEU A 547 -12.37 -3.01 30.18
C LEU A 547 -13.28 -3.67 29.14
N LEU A 548 -14.58 -3.73 29.40
CA LEU A 548 -15.58 -4.21 28.43
C LEU A 548 -15.59 -3.32 27.17
N ASN A 549 -15.63 -2.00 27.34
CA ASN A 549 -15.55 -1.06 26.21
C ASN A 549 -14.24 -1.18 25.42
N TYR A 550 -13.13 -1.49 26.08
CA TYR A 550 -11.84 -1.66 25.41
C TYR A 550 -11.77 -2.96 24.61
N LEU A 551 -12.39 -4.04 25.10
CA LEU A 551 -12.41 -5.34 24.43
C LEU A 551 -13.49 -5.43 23.34
N GLU A 552 -14.64 -4.79 23.52
CA GLU A 552 -15.72 -4.74 22.51
C GLU A 552 -15.41 -3.81 21.33
N ALA A 553 -14.52 -2.82 21.50
CA ALA A 553 -14.13 -1.90 20.44
C ALA A 553 -13.18 -2.49 19.37
N GLY A 554 -12.69 -3.72 19.56
CA GLY A 554 -11.83 -4.45 18.62
C GLY A 554 -10.43 -3.82 18.39
N PRO A 555 -9.44 -4.61 17.93
CA PRO A 555 -8.11 -4.09 17.62
C PRO A 555 -8.11 -3.37 16.26
N GLY A 556 -8.62 -2.15 16.23
CA GLY A 556 -8.29 -1.19 15.17
C GLY A 556 -6.85 -0.67 15.32
N PRO A 557 -6.18 -0.24 14.23
CA PRO A 557 -4.79 0.18 14.27
C PRO A 557 -4.61 1.35 15.25
N ALA A 558 -3.62 1.18 16.12
CA ALA A 558 -3.38 1.95 17.34
C ALA A 558 -3.58 3.48 17.22
N LYS A 559 -4.59 3.99 17.94
CA LYS A 559 -4.59 5.36 18.50
C LYS A 559 -4.28 5.28 19.98
N ARG A 560 -3.04 5.66 20.34
CA ARG A 560 -2.68 6.03 21.71
C ARG A 560 -3.59 7.19 22.14
N ALA A 561 -4.51 6.93 23.06
CA ALA A 561 -5.17 7.95 23.86
C ALA A 561 -5.19 7.49 25.31
N SER A 562 -4.21 8.03 26.05
CA SER A 562 -4.25 8.16 27.49
C SER A 562 -5.45 9.04 27.88
N THR A 563 -6.26 8.49 28.79
CA THR A 563 -6.74 9.17 30.00
C THR A 563 -6.93 10.71 29.95
N GLY A 564 -8.17 11.11 29.69
CA GLY A 564 -8.78 12.38 30.12
C GLY A 564 -10.31 12.21 30.07
N GLY A 565 -11.14 12.69 31.01
CA GLY A 565 -10.96 13.61 32.14
C GLY A 565 -11.90 13.26 33.28
N ALA A 566 -11.66 13.77 34.50
CA ALA A 566 -12.14 15.07 35.04
C ALA A 566 -13.63 14.99 35.45
N ALA A 567 -14.13 15.51 36.56
CA ALA A 567 -13.66 16.29 37.72
C ALA A 567 -14.55 15.85 38.91
N VAL A 568 -14.25 16.14 40.18
CA VAL A 568 -14.65 17.31 40.98
C VAL A 568 -13.92 17.07 42.33
N GLY A 569 -13.22 17.99 43.00
CA GLY A 569 -13.51 19.41 43.23
C GLY A 569 -13.85 19.56 44.73
N ASP A 570 -12.88 20.08 45.48
CA ASP A 570 -12.96 20.76 46.77
C ASP A 570 -13.68 20.13 47.98
N THR A 571 -12.89 19.70 48.96
CA THR A 571 -13.16 20.04 50.37
C THR A 571 -11.85 20.25 51.11
N GLN A 572 -11.70 21.47 51.64
CA GLN A 572 -10.56 21.94 52.42
C GLN A 572 -10.34 21.08 53.67
N LEU A 573 -9.11 20.61 53.87
CA LEU A 573 -8.60 20.25 55.20
C LEU A 573 -7.54 21.28 55.60
N SER A 574 -8.00 22.26 56.36
CA SER A 574 -7.17 23.14 57.19
C SER A 574 -6.54 22.29 58.30
N ALA A 575 -5.25 21.96 58.13
CA ALA A 575 -4.43 21.36 59.17
C ALA A 575 -3.86 22.45 60.08
N SER A 576 -4.62 22.87 61.10
CA SER A 576 -4.08 23.57 62.26
C SER A 576 -5.16 23.75 63.34
N SER A 577 -5.24 22.82 64.29
CA SER A 577 -5.45 23.08 65.74
C SER A 577 -6.04 21.84 66.42
N LEU A 578 -5.33 21.37 67.46
CA LEU A 578 -5.82 20.72 68.70
C LEU A 578 -4.94 19.54 69.11
N SER A 579 -3.85 19.92 69.77
CA SER A 579 -3.31 19.24 70.93
C SER A 579 -4.38 18.83 71.95
N LYS A 580 -4.11 17.70 72.64
CA LYS A 580 -4.72 17.15 73.87
C LYS A 580 -6.06 16.42 73.69
N THR A 581 -6.02 15.09 73.75
CA THR A 581 -6.19 14.23 74.95
C THR A 581 -6.14 12.78 74.42
N GLY A 582 -5.18 11.94 74.78
CA GLY A 582 -5.21 11.17 76.02
C GLY A 582 -5.55 9.70 75.71
N SER A 583 -4.61 8.81 76.03
CA SER A 583 -4.81 7.40 76.41
C SER A 583 -4.68 6.29 75.35
N SER A 584 -3.75 5.38 75.69
CA SER A 584 -3.71 3.94 75.44
C SER A 584 -3.54 3.42 74.00
N SER A 585 -2.32 2.99 73.65
CA SER A 585 -1.98 1.55 73.52
C SER A 585 -0.60 1.40 72.86
N SER A 586 0.34 0.94 73.67
CA SER A 586 1.71 0.58 73.30
C SER A 586 1.72 -0.82 72.68
N SER A 587 1.53 -0.93 71.36
CA SER A 587 1.80 -2.17 70.60
C SER A 587 1.84 -2.03 69.06
N SER A 588 1.88 -0.82 68.49
CA SER A 588 1.67 -0.60 67.04
C SER A 588 2.91 -0.13 66.24
N SER A 589 4.13 -0.14 66.81
CA SER A 589 5.32 0.34 66.07
C SER A 589 5.93 -0.70 65.11
N THR A 590 5.72 -2.00 65.33
CA THR A 590 6.28 -3.06 64.48
C THR A 590 5.47 -3.30 63.21
N VAL A 591 4.15 -3.17 63.25
CA VAL A 591 3.27 -3.37 62.07
C VAL A 591 3.41 -2.22 61.06
N ALA A 592 3.59 -0.98 61.53
CA ALA A 592 3.81 0.16 60.64
C ALA A 592 5.18 0.11 59.95
N ALA A 593 6.22 -0.38 60.64
CA ALA A 593 7.54 -0.58 60.04
C ALA A 593 7.53 -1.70 58.98
N VAL A 594 6.90 -2.85 59.28
CA VAL A 594 6.78 -3.97 58.33
C VAL A 594 5.93 -3.61 57.12
N ALA A 595 4.85 -2.84 57.29
CA ALA A 595 4.03 -2.37 56.17
C ALA A 595 4.79 -1.37 55.27
N SER A 596 5.60 -0.48 55.85
CA SER A 596 6.45 0.45 55.11
C SER A 596 7.56 -0.28 54.33
N GLU A 597 8.16 -1.30 54.92
CA GLU A 597 9.24 -2.09 54.29
C GLU A 597 8.70 -2.97 53.16
N LEU A 598 7.52 -3.59 53.34
CA LEU A 598 6.83 -4.32 52.26
C LEU A 598 6.45 -3.38 51.11
N GLN A 599 5.97 -2.16 51.41
CA GLN A 599 5.63 -1.18 50.38
C GLN A 599 6.86 -0.71 49.60
N GLN A 600 8.01 -0.55 50.27
CA GLN A 600 9.28 -0.21 49.62
C GLN A 600 9.79 -1.35 48.74
N GLN A 601 9.69 -2.61 49.20
CA GLN A 601 10.06 -3.78 48.39
C GLN A 601 9.17 -3.93 47.15
N LEU A 602 7.86 -3.69 47.27
CA LEU A 602 6.94 -3.72 46.12
C LEU A 602 7.23 -2.60 45.12
N MET A 603 7.61 -1.41 45.59
CA MET A 603 8.04 -0.32 44.69
C MET A 603 9.33 -0.65 43.96
N GLN A 604 10.35 -1.17 44.66
CA GLN A 604 11.61 -1.58 44.03
C GLN A 604 11.40 -2.71 43.02
N LYS A 605 10.51 -3.66 43.31
CA LYS A 605 10.14 -4.72 42.37
C LYS A 605 9.43 -4.15 41.13
N ALA A 606 8.48 -3.22 41.31
CA ALA A 606 7.81 -2.56 40.20
C ALA A 606 8.77 -1.72 39.34
N GLU A 607 9.73 -1.03 39.95
CA GLU A 607 10.79 -0.30 39.24
C GLU A 607 11.72 -1.23 38.47
N HIS A 608 12.06 -2.38 39.05
CA HIS A 608 12.84 -3.41 38.39
C HIS A 608 12.10 -4.03 37.19
N ASP A 609 10.84 -4.42 37.38
CA ASP A 609 9.99 -4.99 36.33
C ASP A 609 9.80 -3.98 35.18
N LEU A 610 9.55 -2.70 35.49
CA LEU A 610 9.50 -1.63 34.49
C LEU A 610 10.84 -1.45 33.77
N GLY A 611 11.96 -1.58 34.48
CA GLY A 611 13.30 -1.56 33.89
C GLY A 611 13.54 -2.69 32.90
N VAL A 612 13.07 -3.90 33.21
CA VAL A 612 13.12 -5.08 32.33
C VAL A 612 12.19 -4.92 31.12
N GLU A 613 10.98 -4.41 31.31
CA GLU A 613 10.06 -4.13 30.19
C GLU A 613 10.61 -3.05 29.25
N LEU A 614 11.21 -1.99 29.80
CA LEU A 614 11.86 -0.94 29.00
C LEU A 614 13.08 -1.46 28.24
N SER A 615 13.89 -2.34 28.84
CA SER A 615 15.04 -2.93 28.15
C SER A 615 14.58 -3.88 27.03
N ASN A 616 13.54 -4.68 27.27
CA ASN A 616 12.93 -5.54 26.25
C ASN A 616 12.31 -4.72 25.11
N CYS A 617 11.58 -3.63 25.41
CA CYS A 617 11.05 -2.74 24.38
C CYS A 617 12.16 -2.09 23.56
N LYS A 618 13.26 -1.67 24.19
CA LYS A 618 14.44 -1.15 23.48
C LYS A 618 15.08 -2.21 22.58
N ALA A 619 15.20 -3.45 23.05
CA ALA A 619 15.76 -4.54 22.26
C ALA A 619 14.90 -4.86 21.03
N VAL A 620 13.57 -4.91 21.20
CA VAL A 620 12.62 -5.10 20.09
C VAL A 620 12.70 -3.95 19.09
N LEU A 621 12.73 -2.70 19.55
CA LEU A 621 12.85 -1.53 18.68
C LEU A 621 14.15 -1.56 17.86
N VAL A 622 15.28 -1.93 18.49
CA VAL A 622 16.57 -2.07 17.80
C VAL A 622 16.52 -3.19 16.77
N ALA A 623 15.90 -4.33 17.10
CA ALA A 623 15.73 -5.44 16.16
C ALA A 623 14.84 -5.05 14.96
N GLU A 624 13.76 -4.29 15.19
CA GLU A 624 12.90 -3.77 14.13
C GLU A 624 13.64 -2.74 13.25
N GLN A 625 14.41 -1.83 13.84
CA GLN A 625 15.25 -0.90 13.10
C GLN A 625 16.29 -1.62 12.25
N GLN A 626 16.93 -2.66 12.78
CA GLN A 626 17.89 -3.49 12.02
C GLN A 626 17.21 -4.24 10.88
N ARG A 627 16.00 -4.80 11.10
CA ARG A 627 15.20 -5.43 10.03
C ARG A 627 14.84 -4.42 8.94
N PHE A 628 14.42 -3.21 9.32
CA PHE A 628 14.10 -2.16 8.35
C PHE A 628 15.32 -1.73 7.54
N ILE A 629 16.49 -1.62 8.16
CA ILE A 629 17.75 -1.33 7.47
C ILE A 629 18.08 -2.47 6.50
N ALA A 630 18.02 -3.73 6.94
CA ALA A 630 18.30 -4.88 6.07
C ALA A 630 17.33 -4.97 4.89
N GLU A 631 16.04 -4.71 5.11
CA GLU A 631 15.03 -4.68 4.04
C GLU A 631 15.26 -3.53 3.06
N SER A 632 15.63 -2.34 3.55
CA SER A 632 15.98 -1.19 2.70
C SER A 632 17.21 -1.46 1.84
N GLN A 633 18.22 -2.17 2.38
CA GLN A 633 19.41 -2.59 1.65
C GLN A 633 19.07 -3.65 0.59
N ARG A 634 18.22 -4.61 0.92
CA ARG A 634 17.73 -5.62 -0.03
C ARG A 634 16.99 -4.97 -1.20
N ARG A 635 16.05 -4.05 -0.93
CA ARG A 635 15.33 -3.31 -1.98
C ARG A 635 16.28 -2.46 -2.83
N ALA A 636 17.33 -1.89 -2.25
CA ALA A 636 18.34 -1.15 -2.99
C ALA A 636 19.16 -2.07 -3.92
N GLN A 637 19.51 -3.27 -3.47
CA GLN A 637 20.18 -4.29 -4.29
C GLN A 637 19.28 -4.80 -5.42
N GLU A 638 18.00 -5.06 -5.14
CA GLU A 638 17.01 -5.45 -6.16
C GLU A 638 16.85 -4.36 -7.23
N LEU A 639 16.75 -3.08 -6.84
CA LEU A 639 16.72 -1.96 -7.78
C LEU A 639 18.01 -1.82 -8.59
N GLN A 640 19.16 -2.14 -8.01
CA GLN A 640 20.44 -2.17 -8.71
C GLN A 640 20.50 -3.33 -9.72
N GLY A 641 19.96 -4.51 -9.36
CA GLY A 641 19.78 -5.65 -10.25
C GLY A 641 18.89 -5.32 -11.44
N LEU A 642 17.70 -4.75 -11.20
CA LEU A 642 16.79 -4.31 -12.27
C LEU A 642 17.42 -3.24 -13.20
N ARG A 643 18.29 -2.38 -12.67
CA ARG A 643 19.06 -1.41 -13.49
C ARG A 643 20.18 -2.06 -14.31
N ALA A 644 20.72 -3.18 -13.86
CA ALA A 644 21.70 -3.95 -14.62
C ALA A 644 20.99 -4.75 -15.73
N GLU A 645 19.90 -5.43 -15.39
CA GLU A 645 19.06 -6.16 -16.33
C GLU A 645 18.50 -5.25 -17.43
N ARG A 646 18.01 -4.05 -17.07
CA ARG A 646 17.58 -3.05 -18.07
C ARG A 646 18.71 -2.62 -19.01
N ARG A 647 19.94 -2.52 -18.52
CA ARG A 647 21.11 -2.19 -19.36
C ARG A 647 21.44 -3.34 -20.30
N GLN A 648 21.42 -4.57 -19.80
CA GLN A 648 21.62 -5.78 -20.60
C GLN A 648 20.55 -5.89 -21.70
N LEU A 649 19.26 -5.77 -21.37
CA LEU A 649 18.18 -5.78 -22.35
C LEU A 649 18.29 -4.65 -23.39
N GLN A 650 18.86 -3.52 -23.00
CA GLN A 650 19.11 -2.40 -23.93
C GLN A 650 20.29 -2.69 -24.86
N GLU A 651 21.33 -3.37 -24.37
CA GLU A 651 22.45 -3.87 -25.17
C GLU A 651 21.98 -4.96 -26.14
N GLU A 652 21.20 -5.95 -25.69
CA GLU A 652 20.60 -6.99 -26.52
C GLU A 652 19.70 -6.38 -27.61
N ARG A 653 18.83 -5.40 -27.26
CA ARG A 653 18.04 -4.67 -28.27
C ARG A 653 18.90 -3.91 -29.27
N SER A 654 20.04 -3.37 -28.85
CA SER A 654 20.96 -2.69 -29.78
C SER A 654 21.67 -3.67 -30.70
N GLN A 655 22.03 -4.86 -30.20
CA GLN A 655 22.61 -5.94 -30.99
C GLN A 655 21.60 -6.48 -32.00
N SER A 656 20.36 -6.81 -31.58
CA SER A 656 19.32 -7.27 -32.51
C SER A 656 18.99 -6.20 -33.57
N ARG A 657 19.02 -4.90 -33.22
CA ARG A 657 18.87 -3.84 -34.22
C ARG A 657 20.01 -3.83 -35.23
N GLN A 658 21.26 -3.99 -34.78
CA GLN A 658 22.41 -4.09 -35.67
C GLN A 658 22.33 -5.33 -36.57
N GLU A 659 21.91 -6.47 -36.04
CA GLU A 659 21.71 -7.71 -36.82
C GLU A 659 20.62 -7.55 -37.87
N VAL A 660 19.50 -6.89 -37.53
CA VAL A 660 18.44 -6.57 -38.50
C VAL A 660 18.94 -5.56 -39.55
N GLU A 661 19.71 -4.55 -39.17
CA GLU A 661 20.32 -3.60 -40.12
C GLU A 661 21.29 -4.31 -41.07
N LEU A 662 22.18 -5.17 -40.56
CA LEU A 662 23.09 -5.97 -41.38
C LEU A 662 22.35 -6.94 -42.30
N SER A 663 21.30 -7.59 -41.80
CA SER A 663 20.45 -8.46 -42.62
C SER A 663 19.70 -7.68 -43.69
N SER A 664 19.23 -6.46 -43.38
CA SER A 664 18.56 -5.60 -44.34
C SER A 664 19.51 -5.13 -45.45
N LEU A 665 20.77 -4.85 -45.12
CA LEU A 665 21.81 -4.50 -46.09
C LEU A 665 22.20 -5.69 -46.96
N GLY A 666 22.31 -6.89 -46.38
CA GLY A 666 22.55 -8.13 -47.14
C GLY A 666 21.40 -8.45 -48.10
N ASN A 667 20.16 -8.37 -47.62
CA ASN A 667 18.98 -8.58 -48.46
C ASN A 667 18.86 -7.51 -49.55
N ALA A 668 19.27 -6.26 -49.27
CA ALA A 668 19.30 -5.20 -50.28
C ALA A 668 20.34 -5.49 -51.37
N SER A 669 21.54 -5.98 -51.02
CA SER A 669 22.53 -6.37 -52.04
C SER A 669 22.09 -7.59 -52.85
N GLU A 670 21.47 -8.58 -52.20
CA GLU A 670 20.89 -9.73 -52.92
C GLU A 670 19.77 -9.31 -53.89
N LEU A 671 18.94 -8.34 -53.51
CA LEU A 671 17.94 -7.75 -54.39
C LEU A 671 18.56 -6.99 -55.57
N GLU A 672 19.63 -6.24 -55.35
CA GLU A 672 20.37 -5.57 -56.43
C GLU A 672 21.01 -6.59 -57.40
N ASP A 673 21.61 -7.66 -56.88
CA ASP A 673 22.17 -8.74 -57.68
C ASP A 673 21.09 -9.50 -58.48
N LEU A 674 19.94 -9.79 -57.85
CA LEU A 674 18.79 -10.39 -58.54
C LEU A 674 18.22 -9.48 -59.62
N GLN A 675 18.09 -8.17 -59.37
CA GLN A 675 17.68 -7.20 -60.39
C GLN A 675 18.66 -7.18 -61.57
N LYS A 676 19.96 -7.22 -61.29
CA LYS A 676 21.00 -7.25 -62.32
C LYS A 676 20.94 -8.53 -63.15
N ASN A 677 20.81 -9.69 -62.50
CA ASN A 677 20.64 -10.97 -63.19
C ASN A 677 19.37 -11.00 -64.06
N MET A 678 18.28 -10.39 -63.59
CA MET A 678 17.04 -10.29 -64.36
C MET A 678 17.21 -9.38 -65.59
N LEU A 679 17.92 -8.26 -65.46
CA LEU A 679 18.26 -7.39 -66.60
C LEU A 679 19.18 -8.09 -67.61
N ASP A 680 20.14 -8.89 -67.15
CA ASP A 680 21.02 -9.66 -68.03
C ASP A 680 20.25 -10.77 -68.76
N LEU A 681 19.30 -11.46 -68.08
CA LEU A 681 18.39 -12.43 -68.69
C LEU A 681 17.45 -11.79 -69.73
N ASP A 682 16.88 -10.62 -69.43
CA ASP A 682 16.04 -9.88 -70.39
C ASP A 682 16.87 -9.48 -71.63
N ARG A 683 18.15 -9.15 -71.44
CA ARG A 683 19.07 -8.82 -72.53
C ARG A 683 19.44 -10.05 -73.35
N GLU A 684 19.69 -11.19 -72.72
CA GLU A 684 19.90 -12.47 -73.41
C GLU A 684 18.65 -12.93 -74.17
N ALA A 685 17.46 -12.77 -73.58
CA ALA A 685 16.18 -13.04 -74.22
C ALA A 685 15.95 -12.14 -75.44
N ALA A 686 16.30 -10.85 -75.36
CA ALA A 686 16.23 -9.92 -76.49
C ALA A 686 17.22 -10.31 -77.61
N LEU A 687 18.45 -10.67 -77.27
CA LEU A 687 19.46 -11.11 -78.24
C LEU A 687 19.09 -12.45 -78.91
N SER A 688 18.49 -13.38 -78.16
CA SER A 688 18.02 -14.65 -78.72
C SER A 688 16.76 -14.46 -79.57
N ALA A 689 15.88 -13.52 -79.23
CA ALA A 689 14.76 -13.13 -80.09
C ALA A 689 15.24 -12.49 -81.41
N GLU A 690 16.26 -11.63 -81.38
CA GLU A 690 16.89 -11.07 -82.59
C GLU A 690 17.57 -12.17 -83.43
N ALA A 691 18.21 -13.15 -82.81
CA ALA A 691 18.86 -14.27 -83.51
C ALA A 691 17.86 -15.24 -84.18
N VAL A 692 16.64 -15.37 -83.64
CA VAL A 692 15.57 -16.17 -84.26
C VAL A 692 14.88 -15.41 -85.40
N ALA A 693 14.91 -14.08 -85.37
CA ALA A 693 14.30 -13.23 -86.39
C ALA A 693 15.20 -12.99 -87.64
N ALA A 694 16.50 -13.26 -87.53
CA ALA A 694 17.50 -13.17 -88.61
C ALA A 694 17.70 -14.52 -89.30
#